data_AF-A0A2N3QRV7-F1
#
_entry.id   AF-A0A2N3QRV7-F1
#
_cell.length_a   1.000
_cell.length_b   1.000
_cell.length_c   1.000
_cell.angle_alpha   90.00
_cell.angle_beta   90.00
_cell.angle_gamma   90.00
#
_symmetry.space_group_name_H-M   'P 1'
#
loop_
_entity.id
_entity.type
_entity.pdbx_description
1 polymer ?
#
loop_
_entity_poly.entity_id
_entity_poly.type
_entity_poly.pdbx_seq_one_letter_code
_entity_poly.pdbx_strand_id
1 'polypeptide(L)'
;MTDHDVTDGNGILPCFDPLPPARPVPDYAGKTRLHERLLASVSCAASELDESWRIIGSDGRRICPPRDGDGKILCGFGVALLMAELRVTMGGEEPLLAVQEGTGKIWRRVVGNKGRMYWRPIAGVDSEYGIPASEHMGDLDTFTRYCLQTVPKATLILGVRYAHIGIARRYDGLLSQTDLVLDTSPDFGRCWALDLPDVEWDPFRAGRYEREAAKILDGDAAVKMLARIIAAPVAQPYPHGFAVLAGQGGDGKGRTIDAIAAMYGELANPFSLAALLGVARSSSTTNDQATSGLLTGLLAYDSDAVNPGQGLIENLKKASAGESLSMRLLQQNVVSSPVTAFMLLATNHTITLPSTPEWKRRIWQVPFRRGNTDEAIRDWSRYLGDGSDPDDGIYDALIAGTMSFAFLEPDLVTANNLIDGLSEGGRMILDAVMQSGPQDADGMPIDPRVPVNSEDIASVGRRERSEQYAVMGLQTKNSRNIYGDKKPCQVITIRDRNKFTPFARLWQEENRECLEEEAAERSKADGLAAQIRRRLYDVTPPPADVPGIPGQVGLLKSVEGFDATLLIAPADAWHGKGLAVKWQDPASRVRQPLATADPAMIPGVYGLLPDRHVIILDIDAAKHGGIDGIDTLAAIPGLTVGDLVTMVMRSPHGLHLVYRMPADWIGRVKAATHVHGAQIDLRTGERSYVVGPGSRIVVDGSVVEYPGVVALPPIVRDEDGDGGCRRLPMLPPALARWIMQDKSVFDAPTSSAAADGRRPYHVPVPADDGHVPIPPMMPGATHDVLRDTALRIAGRAAHRGYDRQWLDGEMDRLRAAVPAGHDPRDTDACIASAVDKAYSGR
;
A
#
# COMPACT_ATOMS: atom_id res chain seq x y z
N MET A 1 51.82 -20.87 -39.96
CA MET A 1 51.16 -21.98 -40.66
C MET A 1 50.97 -23.07 -39.63
N THR A 2 49.81 -23.06 -38.99
CA THR A 2 49.27 -24.10 -38.09
C THR A 2 47.79 -23.78 -37.99
N ASP A 3 46.99 -24.83 -38.15
CA ASP A 3 45.59 -24.82 -38.56
C ASP A 3 44.67 -23.97 -37.68
N HIS A 4 43.88 -23.13 -38.34
CA HIS A 4 42.69 -22.54 -37.75
C HIS A 4 41.58 -23.60 -37.84
N ASP A 5 41.21 -24.17 -36.69
CA ASP A 5 39.99 -24.94 -36.54
C ASP A 5 38.79 -24.11 -37.02
N VAL A 6 38.16 -24.59 -38.09
CA VAL A 6 36.89 -24.05 -38.60
C VAL A 6 35.79 -24.50 -37.64
N THR A 7 35.58 -23.72 -36.58
CA THR A 7 34.40 -23.84 -35.72
C THR A 7 33.21 -23.22 -36.42
N ASP A 8 32.17 -24.01 -36.69
CA ASP A 8 30.84 -23.46 -37.01
C ASP A 8 30.34 -22.67 -35.78
N GLY A 9 29.62 -21.56 -35.99
CA GLY A 9 29.30 -20.52 -34.99
C GLY A 9 28.56 -20.93 -33.71
N ASN A 10 28.36 -22.24 -33.47
CA ASN A 10 27.80 -22.84 -32.27
C ASN A 10 28.81 -23.62 -31.41
N GLY A 11 30.10 -23.64 -31.78
CA GLY A 11 31.15 -24.32 -30.99
C GLY A 11 31.10 -25.85 -30.99
N ILE A 12 30.31 -26.45 -31.90
CA ILE A 12 30.22 -27.91 -32.09
C ILE A 12 31.23 -28.31 -33.17
N LEU A 13 32.15 -29.21 -32.83
CA LEU A 13 33.14 -29.72 -33.78
C LEU A 13 32.48 -30.62 -34.84
N PRO A 14 32.87 -30.50 -36.13
CA PRO A 14 32.34 -31.38 -37.18
C PRO A 14 32.66 -32.86 -36.89
N CYS A 15 31.66 -33.72 -37.03
CA CYS A 15 31.80 -35.17 -36.95
C CYS A 15 31.37 -35.83 -38.26
N PHE A 16 32.20 -36.75 -38.76
CA PHE A 16 31.96 -37.54 -40.00
C PHE A 16 31.85 -39.04 -39.71
N ASP A 17 31.79 -39.42 -38.44
CA ASP A 17 31.64 -40.82 -38.07
C ASP A 17 30.29 -41.35 -38.58
N PRO A 18 30.26 -42.56 -39.16
CA PRO A 18 29.04 -43.14 -39.68
C PRO A 18 28.03 -43.40 -38.57
N LEU A 19 26.73 -43.32 -38.91
CA LEU A 19 25.67 -43.66 -37.97
C LEU A 19 25.71 -45.15 -37.60
N PRO A 20 25.48 -45.51 -36.31
CA PRO A 20 25.35 -46.90 -35.89
C PRO A 20 24.31 -47.65 -36.71
N PRO A 21 24.47 -48.97 -36.95
CA PRO A 21 23.52 -49.75 -37.76
C PRO A 21 22.10 -49.63 -37.20
N ALA A 22 21.12 -49.47 -38.08
CA ALA A 22 19.73 -49.39 -37.68
C ALA A 22 19.30 -50.70 -36.99
N ARG A 23 18.63 -50.56 -35.84
CA ARG A 23 18.11 -51.69 -35.06
C ARG A 23 16.60 -51.83 -35.31
N PRO A 24 16.06 -53.07 -35.27
CA PRO A 24 14.64 -53.29 -35.45
C PRO A 24 13.84 -52.65 -34.30
N VAL A 25 12.73 -52.01 -34.63
CA VAL A 25 11.81 -51.41 -33.67
C VAL A 25 10.70 -52.43 -33.34
N PRO A 26 10.31 -52.61 -32.06
CA PRO A 26 9.19 -53.49 -31.70
C PRO A 26 7.91 -53.15 -32.48
N ASP A 27 7.09 -54.16 -32.75
CA ASP A 27 5.78 -53.93 -33.38
C ASP A 27 4.80 -53.30 -32.39
N TYR A 28 4.02 -52.33 -32.87
CA TYR A 28 2.99 -51.64 -32.11
C TYR A 28 1.82 -51.22 -33.01
N ALA A 29 0.65 -50.97 -32.42
CA ALA A 29 -0.55 -50.60 -33.15
C ALA A 29 -0.37 -49.27 -33.91
N GLY A 30 -0.60 -49.27 -35.22
CA GLY A 30 -0.43 -48.08 -36.07
C GLY A 30 0.98 -47.90 -36.65
N LYS A 31 1.93 -48.80 -36.34
CA LYS A 31 3.30 -48.77 -36.87
C LYS A 31 3.32 -48.76 -38.39
N THR A 32 4.03 -47.80 -38.98
CA THR A 32 4.22 -47.70 -40.43
C THR A 32 5.61 -48.17 -40.84
N ARG A 33 5.72 -48.86 -41.98
CA ARG A 33 7.03 -49.23 -42.57
C ARG A 33 7.85 -48.03 -43.05
N LEU A 34 7.20 -46.87 -43.19
CA LEU A 34 7.85 -45.65 -43.65
C LEU A 34 8.91 -45.18 -42.66
N HIS A 35 8.58 -45.09 -41.37
CA HIS A 35 9.52 -44.64 -40.34
C HIS A 35 10.72 -45.58 -40.21
N GLU A 36 10.51 -46.90 -40.26
CA GLU A 36 11.61 -47.87 -40.26
C GLU A 36 12.52 -47.72 -41.48
N ARG A 37 11.94 -47.49 -42.67
CA ARG A 37 12.72 -47.24 -43.88
C ARG A 37 13.55 -45.97 -43.74
N LEU A 38 12.98 -44.88 -43.22
CA LEU A 38 13.68 -43.62 -43.01
C LEU A 38 14.81 -43.78 -41.96
N LEU A 39 14.54 -44.48 -40.86
CA LEU A 39 15.53 -44.83 -39.84
C LEU A 39 16.68 -45.65 -40.43
N ALA A 40 16.41 -46.60 -41.33
CA ALA A 40 17.46 -47.40 -41.97
C ALA A 40 18.28 -46.63 -43.02
N SER A 41 17.67 -45.64 -43.68
CA SER A 41 18.25 -44.96 -44.85
C SER A 41 18.89 -43.61 -44.55
N VAL A 42 18.64 -43.00 -43.39
CA VAL A 42 19.35 -41.80 -42.97
C VAL A 42 20.84 -42.08 -42.81
N SER A 43 21.68 -41.15 -43.24
CA SER A 43 23.14 -41.30 -43.24
C SER A 43 23.83 -39.99 -42.85
N CYS A 44 25.16 -40.02 -42.73
CA CYS A 44 25.99 -38.84 -42.48
C CYS A 44 26.97 -38.63 -43.63
N ALA A 45 27.49 -37.41 -43.72
CA ALA A 45 28.55 -37.05 -44.65
C ALA A 45 29.78 -37.94 -44.43
N ALA A 46 30.33 -38.47 -45.52
CA ALA A 46 31.52 -39.33 -45.42
C ALA A 46 32.83 -38.53 -45.18
N SER A 47 32.84 -37.23 -45.49
CA SER A 47 33.98 -36.33 -45.30
C SER A 47 33.55 -34.87 -45.41
N GLU A 48 34.48 -33.94 -45.14
CA GLU A 48 34.27 -32.50 -45.34
C GLU A 48 33.85 -32.12 -46.77
N LEU A 49 34.28 -32.90 -47.77
CA LEU A 49 34.03 -32.67 -49.19
C LEU A 49 32.67 -33.21 -49.66
N ASP A 50 31.97 -33.95 -48.80
CA ASP A 50 30.64 -34.47 -49.13
C ASP A 50 29.65 -33.30 -49.10
N GLU A 51 29.14 -32.89 -50.26
CA GLU A 51 28.16 -31.80 -50.36
C GLU A 51 26.71 -32.29 -50.19
N SER A 52 26.47 -33.56 -49.84
CA SER A 52 25.12 -34.12 -49.75
C SER A 52 24.40 -33.85 -48.43
N TRP A 53 25.15 -33.51 -47.37
CA TRP A 53 24.58 -33.16 -46.07
C TRP A 53 23.85 -31.82 -46.13
N ARG A 54 22.86 -31.66 -45.26
CA ARG A 54 22.02 -30.45 -45.21
C ARG A 54 21.82 -29.90 -43.79
N ILE A 55 22.16 -30.68 -42.77
CA ILE A 55 21.83 -30.43 -41.36
C ILE A 55 22.97 -30.91 -40.48
N ILE A 56 23.18 -30.31 -39.31
CA ILE A 56 24.14 -30.75 -38.31
C ILE A 56 23.38 -31.29 -37.08
N GLY A 57 23.74 -32.48 -36.61
CA GLY A 57 23.22 -33.11 -35.41
C GLY A 57 23.75 -32.49 -34.12
N SER A 58 23.10 -32.80 -33.00
CA SER A 58 23.51 -32.34 -31.66
C SER A 58 24.88 -32.88 -31.21
N ASP A 59 25.38 -33.93 -31.85
CA ASP A 59 26.70 -34.54 -31.65
C ASP A 59 27.74 -34.07 -32.70
N GLY A 60 27.39 -33.06 -33.52
CA GLY A 60 28.26 -32.53 -34.57
C GLY A 60 28.24 -33.31 -35.88
N ARG A 61 27.49 -34.42 -35.98
CA ARG A 61 27.41 -35.21 -37.21
C ARG A 61 26.70 -34.44 -38.31
N ARG A 62 27.27 -34.40 -39.51
CA ARG A 62 26.64 -33.78 -40.68
C ARG A 62 25.69 -34.77 -41.34
N ILE A 63 24.39 -34.49 -41.30
CA ILE A 63 23.32 -35.44 -41.64
C ILE A 63 22.87 -35.28 -43.10
N CYS A 64 22.76 -36.42 -43.78
CA CYS A 64 22.29 -36.55 -45.14
C CYS A 64 20.85 -37.11 -45.15
N PRO A 65 19.86 -36.35 -45.63
CA PRO A 65 18.49 -36.81 -45.73
C PRO A 65 18.37 -38.06 -46.63
N PRO A 66 17.52 -39.04 -46.26
CA PRO A 66 17.27 -40.21 -47.10
C PRO A 66 16.79 -39.85 -48.51
N ARG A 67 17.24 -40.61 -49.51
CA ARG A 67 16.85 -40.45 -50.91
C ARG A 67 16.28 -41.75 -51.48
N ASP A 68 15.36 -41.64 -52.45
CA ASP A 68 14.92 -42.78 -53.24
C ASP A 68 15.93 -43.15 -54.34
N GLY A 69 15.62 -44.19 -55.12
CA GLY A 69 16.46 -44.66 -56.22
C GLY A 69 16.65 -43.65 -57.35
N ASP A 70 15.78 -42.63 -57.44
CA ASP A 70 15.86 -41.53 -58.41
C ASP A 70 16.57 -40.29 -57.83
N GLY A 71 17.09 -40.39 -56.59
CA GLY A 71 17.84 -39.34 -55.92
C GLY A 71 16.98 -38.25 -55.25
N LYS A 72 15.65 -38.42 -55.21
CA LYS A 72 14.72 -37.49 -54.58
C LYS A 72 14.69 -37.70 -53.06
N ILE A 73 14.67 -36.60 -52.31
CA ILE A 73 14.63 -36.62 -50.84
C ILE A 73 13.29 -37.21 -50.37
N LEU A 74 13.35 -38.17 -49.45
CA LEU A 74 12.19 -38.93 -48.94
C LEU A 74 11.48 -38.26 -47.76
N CYS A 75 12.15 -37.36 -47.03
CA CYS A 75 11.60 -36.67 -45.87
C CYS A 75 12.21 -35.28 -45.67
N GLY A 76 11.50 -34.42 -44.95
CA GLY A 76 12.02 -33.12 -44.53
C GLY A 76 13.25 -33.20 -43.63
N PHE A 77 13.90 -32.06 -43.43
CA PHE A 77 15.13 -31.97 -42.64
C PHE A 77 14.93 -32.34 -41.17
N GLY A 78 13.85 -31.87 -40.54
CA GLY A 78 13.53 -32.22 -39.15
C GLY A 78 13.39 -33.73 -38.92
N VAL A 79 12.72 -34.43 -39.85
CA VAL A 79 12.55 -35.89 -39.79
C VAL A 79 13.89 -36.60 -39.96
N ALA A 80 14.74 -36.15 -40.90
CA ALA A 80 16.07 -36.74 -41.08
C ALA A 80 16.94 -36.58 -39.82
N LEU A 81 16.89 -35.41 -39.17
CA LEU A 81 17.61 -35.15 -37.92
C LEU A 81 17.13 -36.06 -36.78
N LEU A 82 15.82 -36.19 -36.58
CA LEU A 82 15.24 -37.12 -35.60
C LEU A 82 15.72 -38.56 -35.83
N MET A 83 15.67 -39.05 -37.08
CA MET A 83 16.06 -40.42 -37.41
C MET A 83 17.56 -40.66 -37.15
N ALA A 84 18.41 -39.67 -37.42
CA ALA A 84 19.83 -39.75 -37.10
C ALA A 84 20.05 -39.83 -35.57
N GLU A 85 19.44 -38.94 -34.80
CA GLU A 85 19.57 -38.93 -33.33
C GLU A 85 19.00 -40.20 -32.68
N LEU A 86 17.92 -40.78 -33.25
CA LEU A 86 17.40 -42.10 -32.87
C LEU A 86 18.40 -43.22 -33.17
N ARG A 87 19.04 -43.24 -34.35
CA ARG A 87 20.07 -44.25 -34.67
C ARG A 87 21.25 -44.19 -33.71
N VAL A 88 21.71 -42.99 -33.37
CA VAL A 88 22.80 -42.79 -32.40
C VAL A 88 22.39 -43.38 -31.04
N THR A 89 21.23 -42.96 -30.53
CA THR A 89 20.70 -43.42 -29.25
C THR A 89 20.50 -44.94 -29.22
N MET A 90 19.93 -45.52 -30.29
CA MET A 90 19.73 -46.96 -30.42
C MET A 90 21.02 -47.74 -30.62
N GLY A 91 22.07 -47.11 -31.16
CA GLY A 91 23.35 -47.72 -31.49
C GLY A 91 24.17 -48.21 -30.31
N GLY A 92 23.85 -47.77 -29.10
CA GLY A 92 24.63 -48.04 -27.88
C GLY A 92 25.70 -46.98 -27.59
N GLU A 93 25.73 -45.90 -28.37
CA GLU A 93 26.44 -44.67 -28.04
C GLU A 93 25.74 -43.92 -26.89
N GLU A 94 26.32 -42.81 -26.45
CA GLU A 94 25.70 -41.94 -25.45
C GLU A 94 24.33 -41.43 -25.96
N PRO A 95 23.23 -41.62 -25.20
CA PRO A 95 21.90 -41.22 -25.64
C PRO A 95 21.80 -39.74 -25.99
N LEU A 96 21.15 -39.42 -27.12
CA LEU A 96 20.76 -38.06 -27.51
C LEU A 96 19.29 -37.78 -27.19
N LEU A 97 18.50 -38.84 -27.10
CA LEU A 97 17.09 -38.84 -26.75
C LEU A 97 16.87 -39.79 -25.58
N ALA A 98 15.93 -39.47 -24.72
CA ALA A 98 15.53 -40.32 -23.61
C ALA A 98 14.02 -40.27 -23.38
N VAL A 99 13.48 -41.32 -22.80
CA VAL A 99 12.09 -41.40 -22.37
C VAL A 99 12.01 -41.36 -20.86
N GLN A 100 11.19 -40.46 -20.32
CA GLN A 100 11.00 -40.33 -18.88
C GLN A 100 10.29 -41.55 -18.32
N GLU A 101 10.83 -42.07 -17.23
CA GLU A 101 10.23 -43.16 -16.47
C GLU A 101 8.84 -42.74 -15.93
N GLY A 102 7.85 -43.64 -16.06
CA GLY A 102 6.49 -43.45 -15.57
C GLY A 102 5.57 -42.62 -16.47
N THR A 103 6.05 -41.49 -17.02
CA THR A 103 5.20 -40.61 -17.85
C THR A 103 5.32 -40.86 -19.35
N GLY A 104 6.45 -41.43 -19.80
CA GLY A 104 6.72 -41.63 -21.22
C GLY A 104 7.03 -40.36 -21.99
N LYS A 105 7.21 -39.20 -21.32
CA LYS A 105 7.57 -37.95 -22.00
C LYS A 105 8.94 -38.08 -22.66
N ILE A 106 9.12 -37.52 -23.85
CA ILE A 106 10.38 -37.56 -24.58
C ILE A 106 11.24 -36.37 -24.13
N TRP A 107 12.54 -36.63 -23.99
CA TRP A 107 13.55 -35.66 -23.58
C TRP A 107 14.69 -35.68 -24.58
N ARG A 108 15.23 -34.50 -24.88
CA ARG A 108 16.36 -34.33 -25.79
C ARG A 108 17.55 -33.79 -25.03
N ARG A 109 18.73 -34.33 -25.34
CA ARG A 109 19.99 -33.87 -24.79
C ARG A 109 20.41 -32.58 -25.47
N VAL A 110 20.73 -31.56 -24.69
CA VAL A 110 21.22 -30.26 -25.17
C VAL A 110 22.46 -29.84 -24.39
N VAL A 111 23.36 -29.11 -25.05
CA VAL A 111 24.52 -28.49 -24.41
C VAL A 111 24.15 -27.05 -24.15
N GLY A 112 24.08 -26.67 -22.87
CA GLY A 112 23.81 -25.29 -22.48
C GLY A 112 25.09 -24.45 -22.43
N ASN A 113 24.94 -23.21 -21.96
CA ASN A 113 26.06 -22.31 -21.73
C ASN A 113 27.12 -22.96 -20.81
N LYS A 114 28.39 -22.65 -21.07
CA LYS A 114 29.57 -23.20 -20.36
C LYS A 114 29.78 -24.71 -20.56
N GLY A 115 29.14 -25.33 -21.55
CA GLY A 115 29.38 -26.73 -21.94
C GLY A 115 28.66 -27.78 -21.08
N ARG A 116 27.78 -27.35 -20.17
CA ARG A 116 27.02 -28.25 -19.31
C ARG A 116 25.91 -28.96 -20.09
N MET A 117 25.74 -30.25 -19.85
CA MET A 117 24.70 -31.06 -20.48
C MET A 117 23.38 -30.95 -19.72
N TYR A 118 22.29 -30.78 -20.45
CA TYR A 118 20.94 -30.79 -19.93
C TYR A 118 20.06 -31.76 -20.71
N TRP A 119 19.11 -32.36 -20.02
CA TRP A 119 18.04 -33.11 -20.65
C TRP A 119 16.79 -32.24 -20.65
N ARG A 120 16.34 -31.78 -21.82
CA ARG A 120 15.17 -30.90 -21.93
C ARG A 120 13.92 -31.68 -22.33
N PRO A 121 12.76 -31.47 -21.69
CA PRO A 121 11.52 -32.10 -22.14
C PRO A 121 11.05 -31.47 -23.45
N ILE A 122 10.50 -32.28 -24.35
CA ILE A 122 9.92 -31.77 -25.60
C ILE A 122 8.39 -31.80 -25.53
N ALA A 123 7.74 -30.79 -26.10
CA ALA A 123 6.28 -30.74 -26.16
C ALA A 123 5.72 -31.81 -27.12
N GLY A 124 6.46 -32.07 -28.21
CA GLY A 124 6.21 -33.10 -29.21
C GLY A 124 7.31 -33.08 -30.27
N VAL A 125 7.46 -34.18 -31.01
CA VAL A 125 8.53 -34.36 -31.99
C VAL A 125 8.48 -33.30 -33.10
N ASP A 126 7.31 -33.06 -33.67
CA ASP A 126 7.15 -32.08 -34.76
C ASP A 126 7.66 -30.69 -34.36
N SER A 127 7.27 -30.23 -33.17
CA SER A 127 7.65 -28.90 -32.69
C SER A 127 9.14 -28.77 -32.37
N GLU A 128 9.75 -29.82 -31.80
CA GLU A 128 11.17 -29.81 -31.44
C GLU A 128 12.06 -29.80 -32.68
N TYR A 129 11.74 -30.63 -33.67
CA TYR A 129 12.55 -30.79 -34.88
C TYR A 129 12.15 -29.83 -36.01
N GLY A 130 11.24 -28.89 -35.75
CA GLY A 130 10.86 -27.87 -36.71
C GLY A 130 10.08 -28.39 -37.92
N ILE A 131 9.37 -29.51 -37.78
CA ILE A 131 8.66 -30.18 -38.88
C ILE A 131 7.41 -29.34 -39.25
N PRO A 132 7.34 -28.79 -40.48
CA PRO A 132 6.18 -28.01 -40.90
C PRO A 132 4.90 -28.83 -40.96
N ALA A 133 3.75 -28.19 -40.75
CA ALA A 133 2.45 -28.87 -40.84
C ALA A 133 2.21 -29.57 -42.19
N SER A 134 2.77 -29.04 -43.29
CA SER A 134 2.71 -29.64 -44.63
C SER A 134 3.54 -30.92 -44.79
N GLU A 135 4.52 -31.14 -43.91
CA GLU A 135 5.44 -32.28 -43.93
C GLU A 135 5.18 -33.27 -42.78
N HIS A 136 4.09 -33.06 -42.02
CA HIS A 136 3.72 -33.89 -40.89
C HIS A 136 3.65 -35.37 -41.28
N MET A 137 4.34 -36.21 -40.51
CA MET A 137 4.23 -37.66 -40.59
C MET A 137 3.54 -38.13 -39.31
N GLY A 138 2.33 -38.67 -39.45
CA GLY A 138 1.59 -39.19 -38.30
C GLY A 138 2.39 -40.28 -37.58
N ASP A 139 2.26 -40.35 -36.25
CA ASP A 139 2.85 -41.38 -35.38
C ASP A 139 4.36 -41.24 -35.02
N LEU A 140 5.01 -40.12 -35.38
CA LEU A 140 6.43 -39.90 -35.03
C LEU A 140 6.72 -39.95 -33.51
N ASP A 141 5.89 -39.35 -32.66
CA ASP A 141 6.06 -39.41 -31.19
C ASP A 141 5.98 -40.83 -30.64
N THR A 142 5.05 -41.65 -31.15
CA THR A 142 4.90 -43.05 -30.72
C THR A 142 6.07 -43.89 -31.20
N PHE A 143 6.47 -43.73 -32.47
CA PHE A 143 7.63 -44.39 -33.04
C PHE A 143 8.89 -44.10 -32.22
N THR A 144 9.15 -42.82 -31.92
CA THR A 144 10.26 -42.39 -31.06
C THR A 144 10.22 -43.06 -29.69
N ARG A 145 9.07 -43.08 -29.01
CA ARG A 145 8.94 -43.76 -27.70
C ARG A 145 9.30 -45.25 -27.77
N TYR A 146 8.81 -45.99 -28.76
CA TYR A 146 9.13 -47.41 -28.90
C TYR A 146 10.59 -47.66 -29.25
N CYS A 147 11.21 -46.79 -30.06
CA CYS A 147 12.66 -46.86 -30.32
C CYS A 147 13.46 -46.72 -29.01
N LEU A 148 13.14 -45.71 -28.19
CA LEU A 148 13.86 -45.42 -26.94
C LEU A 148 13.67 -46.51 -25.88
N GLN A 149 12.48 -47.14 -25.82
CA GLN A 149 12.21 -48.26 -24.89
C GLN A 149 13.10 -49.49 -25.14
N THR A 150 13.71 -49.63 -26.32
CA THR A 150 14.68 -50.71 -26.60
C THR A 150 16.07 -50.46 -25.99
N VAL A 151 16.32 -49.27 -25.45
CA VAL A 151 17.62 -48.83 -24.97
C VAL A 151 17.53 -48.50 -23.47
N PRO A 152 17.93 -49.40 -22.56
CA PRO A 152 17.83 -49.16 -21.12
C PRO A 152 18.48 -47.85 -20.64
N LYS A 153 19.62 -47.48 -21.22
CA LYS A 153 20.32 -46.22 -20.92
C LYS A 153 19.57 -44.97 -21.38
N ALA A 154 18.64 -45.07 -22.33
CA ALA A 154 17.80 -43.97 -22.80
C ALA A 154 16.54 -43.78 -21.91
N THR A 155 16.60 -44.23 -20.66
CA THR A 155 15.55 -43.98 -19.67
C THR A 155 15.96 -42.80 -18.79
N LEU A 156 15.13 -41.77 -18.74
CA LEU A 156 15.37 -40.58 -17.94
C LEU A 156 14.66 -40.65 -16.59
N ILE A 157 15.41 -40.37 -15.53
CA ILE A 157 14.90 -40.12 -14.18
C ILE A 157 14.66 -38.62 -14.03
N LEU A 158 13.41 -38.23 -13.77
CA LEU A 158 13.10 -36.88 -13.36
C LEU A 158 13.59 -36.68 -11.93
N GLY A 159 14.59 -35.82 -11.74
CA GLY A 159 15.28 -35.70 -10.46
C GLY A 159 16.60 -34.96 -10.60
N VAL A 160 17.38 -34.97 -9.51
CA VAL A 160 18.74 -34.45 -9.47
C VAL A 160 19.71 -35.52 -8.99
N ARG A 161 20.86 -35.65 -9.66
CA ARG A 161 21.98 -36.48 -9.22
C ARG A 161 23.11 -35.60 -8.71
N TYR A 162 23.46 -35.77 -7.44
CA TYR A 162 24.67 -35.24 -6.80
C TYR A 162 25.80 -36.27 -6.90
N ALA A 163 26.99 -35.92 -6.40
CA ALA A 163 28.18 -36.77 -6.47
C ALA A 163 27.98 -38.23 -6.04
N HIS A 164 27.19 -38.47 -4.97
CA HIS A 164 27.02 -39.81 -4.36
C HIS A 164 25.57 -40.19 -4.08
N ILE A 165 24.63 -39.27 -4.30
CA ILE A 165 23.21 -39.44 -4.00
C ILE A 165 22.38 -38.83 -5.14
N GLY A 166 21.36 -39.53 -5.56
CA GLY A 166 20.31 -39.03 -6.44
C GLY A 166 19.01 -38.82 -5.68
N ILE A 167 18.24 -37.82 -6.08
CA ILE A 167 16.88 -37.54 -5.60
C ILE A 167 15.96 -37.68 -6.80
N ALA A 168 15.20 -38.77 -6.83
CA ALA A 168 14.39 -39.18 -7.97
C ALA A 168 12.89 -39.01 -7.68
N ARG A 169 12.17 -38.38 -8.60
CA ARG A 169 10.72 -38.36 -8.60
C ARG A 169 10.19 -39.59 -9.31
N ARG A 170 9.61 -40.52 -8.55
CA ARG A 170 9.02 -41.76 -9.07
C ARG A 170 7.53 -41.61 -9.23
N TYR A 171 6.98 -42.16 -10.30
CA TYR A 171 5.55 -42.08 -10.62
C TYR A 171 4.86 -43.43 -10.41
N ASP A 172 3.70 -43.40 -9.77
CA ASP A 172 2.75 -44.51 -9.67
C ASP A 172 1.40 -44.03 -10.21
N GLY A 173 1.16 -44.30 -11.50
CA GLY A 173 0.03 -43.71 -12.22
C GLY A 173 0.11 -42.18 -12.25
N LEU A 174 -0.90 -41.52 -11.70
CA LEU A 174 -0.96 -40.05 -11.58
C LEU A 174 -0.28 -39.52 -10.31
N LEU A 175 0.07 -40.39 -9.37
CA LEU A 175 0.77 -40.00 -8.15
C LEU A 175 2.27 -40.03 -8.40
N SER A 176 3.02 -39.22 -7.67
CA SER A 176 4.47 -39.36 -7.64
C SER A 176 4.99 -39.16 -6.22
N GLN A 177 6.16 -39.71 -5.94
CA GLN A 177 6.87 -39.53 -4.68
C GLN A 177 8.35 -39.21 -4.96
N THR A 178 9.05 -38.78 -3.92
CA THR A 178 10.45 -38.40 -4.02
C THR A 178 11.29 -39.38 -3.23
N ASP A 179 12.13 -40.12 -3.95
CA ASP A 179 12.92 -41.22 -3.42
C ASP A 179 14.42 -40.90 -3.48
N LEU A 180 15.15 -41.39 -2.49
CA LEU A 180 16.61 -41.30 -2.45
C LEU A 180 17.23 -42.49 -3.20
N VAL A 181 18.16 -42.20 -4.11
CA VAL A 181 18.88 -43.18 -4.94
C VAL A 181 20.36 -43.15 -4.57
N LEU A 182 20.86 -44.24 -4.01
CA LEU A 182 22.28 -44.38 -3.69
C LEU A 182 23.11 -44.66 -4.94
N ASP A 183 24.40 -44.32 -4.92
CA ASP A 183 25.39 -44.62 -5.96
C ASP A 183 25.51 -46.12 -6.31
N THR A 184 25.22 -47.00 -5.36
CA THR A 184 25.14 -48.45 -5.53
C THR A 184 23.92 -48.92 -6.33
N SER A 185 22.94 -48.05 -6.56
CA SER A 185 21.75 -48.39 -7.35
C SER A 185 22.06 -48.42 -8.85
N PRO A 186 21.54 -49.41 -9.61
CA PRO A 186 21.64 -49.41 -11.07
C PRO A 186 21.05 -48.15 -11.71
N ASP A 187 20.13 -47.48 -11.03
CA ASP A 187 19.46 -46.27 -11.51
C ASP A 187 20.37 -45.03 -11.46
N PHE A 188 21.42 -45.05 -10.64
CA PHE A 188 22.35 -43.93 -10.49
C PHE A 188 23.09 -43.59 -11.79
N GLY A 189 23.35 -44.60 -12.63
CA GLY A 189 24.01 -44.47 -13.92
C GLY A 189 23.09 -44.15 -15.11
N ARG A 190 21.80 -43.89 -14.88
CA ARG A 190 20.85 -43.50 -15.95
C ARG A 190 20.95 -42.01 -16.28
N CYS A 191 20.17 -41.54 -17.26
CA CYS A 191 20.04 -40.12 -17.56
C CYS A 191 19.23 -39.42 -16.46
N TRP A 192 19.74 -38.31 -15.93
CA TRP A 192 19.07 -37.49 -14.92
C TRP A 192 18.67 -36.14 -15.50
N ALA A 193 17.49 -35.64 -15.13
CA ALA A 193 17.04 -34.33 -15.60
C ALA A 193 18.04 -33.21 -15.24
N LEU A 194 18.51 -33.21 -13.99
CA LEU A 194 19.60 -32.36 -13.52
C LEU A 194 20.77 -33.23 -13.03
N ASP A 195 21.91 -33.13 -13.70
CA ASP A 195 23.11 -33.88 -13.33
C ASP A 195 24.17 -32.92 -12.76
N LEU A 196 24.63 -33.22 -11.54
CA LEU A 196 25.54 -32.43 -10.72
C LEU A 196 26.60 -33.33 -10.06
N PRO A 197 27.46 -33.99 -10.85
CA PRO A 197 28.44 -34.94 -10.31
C PRO A 197 29.50 -34.27 -9.43
N ASP A 198 29.75 -32.97 -9.61
CA ASP A 198 30.77 -32.21 -8.88
C ASP A 198 30.22 -31.55 -7.59
N VAL A 199 28.93 -31.71 -7.31
CA VAL A 199 28.27 -31.11 -6.13
C VAL A 199 28.07 -32.19 -5.08
N GLU A 200 28.74 -32.05 -3.94
CA GLU A 200 28.53 -32.94 -2.79
C GLU A 200 27.19 -32.67 -2.10
N TRP A 201 26.46 -33.74 -1.81
CA TRP A 201 25.25 -33.69 -0.99
C TRP A 201 25.65 -33.70 0.49
N ASP A 202 25.51 -32.55 1.17
CA ASP A 202 25.92 -32.36 2.55
C ASP A 202 24.86 -31.57 3.35
N PRO A 203 24.30 -32.13 4.44
CA PRO A 203 23.40 -31.41 5.35
C PRO A 203 23.95 -30.09 5.93
N PHE A 204 25.27 -29.93 6.08
CA PHE A 204 25.83 -28.66 6.58
C PHE A 204 25.65 -27.51 5.57
N ARG A 205 25.59 -27.81 4.27
CA ARG A 205 25.25 -26.83 3.23
C ARG A 205 23.82 -26.31 3.40
N ALA A 206 22.87 -27.18 3.72
CA ALA A 206 21.49 -26.75 4.03
C ALA A 206 21.46 -25.76 5.20
N GLY A 207 22.24 -26.00 6.26
CA GLY A 207 22.37 -25.06 7.37
C GLY A 207 23.06 -23.74 6.99
N ARG A 208 23.99 -23.73 6.03
CA ARG A 208 24.59 -22.50 5.48
C ARG A 208 23.55 -21.68 4.74
N TYR A 209 22.73 -22.32 3.90
CA TYR A 209 21.60 -21.67 3.24
C TYR A 209 20.63 -21.02 4.21
N GLU A 210 20.18 -21.73 5.25
CA GLU A 210 19.18 -21.20 6.18
C GLU A 210 19.67 -19.91 6.86
N ARG A 211 20.96 -19.85 7.25
CA ARG A 211 21.57 -18.67 7.86
C ARG A 211 21.65 -17.46 6.91
N GLU A 212 21.98 -17.69 5.64
CA GLU A 212 22.07 -16.60 4.66
C GLU A 212 20.69 -16.12 4.21
N ALA A 213 19.77 -17.04 3.95
CA ALA A 213 18.40 -16.72 3.54
C ALA A 213 17.62 -15.97 4.62
N ALA A 214 17.83 -16.28 5.90
CA ALA A 214 17.22 -15.58 7.03
C ALA A 214 17.61 -14.09 7.12
N LYS A 215 18.62 -13.63 6.38
CA LYS A 215 18.98 -12.20 6.30
C LYS A 215 18.07 -11.39 5.37
N ILE A 216 17.44 -12.05 4.40
CA ILE A 216 16.68 -11.42 3.30
C ILE A 216 15.19 -11.74 3.37
N LEU A 217 14.82 -12.89 3.94
CA LEU A 217 13.44 -13.37 4.00
C LEU A 217 12.75 -13.09 5.33
N ASP A 218 11.43 -13.09 5.30
CA ASP A 218 10.58 -12.83 6.47
C ASP A 218 10.19 -14.14 7.18
N GLY A 219 11.03 -14.54 8.15
CA GLY A 219 10.80 -15.69 9.02
C GLY A 219 11.25 -17.05 8.45
N ASP A 220 11.37 -18.03 9.35
CA ASP A 220 11.91 -19.37 9.04
C ASP A 220 11.06 -20.14 8.03
N ALA A 221 9.74 -19.92 8.03
CA ALA A 221 8.84 -20.57 7.08
C ALA A 221 9.12 -20.10 5.63
N ALA A 222 9.43 -18.82 5.44
CA ALA A 222 9.78 -18.27 4.13
C ALA A 222 11.13 -18.84 3.63
N VAL A 223 12.11 -18.96 4.53
CA VAL A 223 13.43 -19.56 4.26
C VAL A 223 13.29 -21.00 3.75
N LYS A 224 12.60 -21.85 4.51
CA LYS A 224 12.42 -23.25 4.11
C LYS A 224 11.56 -23.40 2.86
N MET A 225 10.55 -22.55 2.69
CA MET A 225 9.71 -22.55 1.49
C MET A 225 10.51 -22.17 0.24
N LEU A 226 11.41 -21.19 0.31
CA LEU A 226 12.26 -20.84 -0.83
C LEU A 226 13.17 -21.99 -1.24
N ALA A 227 13.78 -22.72 -0.30
CA ALA A 227 14.54 -23.93 -0.61
C ALA A 227 13.69 -24.97 -1.37
N ARG A 228 12.46 -25.22 -0.91
CA ARG A 228 11.53 -26.12 -1.63
C ARG A 228 11.18 -25.64 -3.02
N ILE A 229 10.95 -24.34 -3.21
CA ILE A 229 10.68 -23.75 -4.51
C ILE A 229 11.83 -24.00 -5.49
N ILE A 230 13.06 -23.86 -5.00
CA ILE A 230 14.28 -24.10 -5.79
C ILE A 230 14.38 -25.57 -6.19
N ALA A 231 14.01 -26.51 -5.31
CA ALA A 231 14.04 -27.94 -5.58
C ALA A 231 12.80 -28.49 -6.31
N ALA A 232 11.68 -27.77 -6.30
CA ALA A 232 10.40 -28.26 -6.81
C ALA A 232 10.42 -28.76 -8.27
N PRO A 233 11.11 -28.10 -9.22
CA PRO A 233 11.22 -28.58 -10.60
C PRO A 233 11.67 -30.04 -10.73
N VAL A 234 12.51 -30.53 -9.82
CA VAL A 234 13.08 -31.88 -9.85
C VAL A 234 12.57 -32.81 -8.74
N ALA A 235 12.06 -32.26 -7.63
CA ALA A 235 11.79 -33.04 -6.42
C ALA A 235 10.35 -32.93 -5.89
N GLN A 236 9.50 -32.04 -6.41
CA GLN A 236 8.13 -31.94 -5.90
C GLN A 236 7.23 -33.06 -6.42
N PRO A 237 6.51 -33.79 -5.55
CA PRO A 237 5.44 -34.69 -5.94
C PRO A 237 4.29 -34.01 -6.70
N TYR A 238 3.63 -34.72 -7.63
CA TYR A 238 2.43 -34.22 -8.30
C TYR A 238 1.30 -33.95 -7.28
N PRO A 239 0.55 -32.83 -7.38
CA PRO A 239 0.59 -31.77 -8.41
C PRO A 239 1.63 -30.67 -8.20
N HIS A 240 2.05 -30.01 -9.29
CA HIS A 240 3.15 -29.03 -9.34
C HIS A 240 2.90 -27.72 -8.56
N GLY A 241 1.67 -27.25 -8.40
CA GLY A 241 1.46 -25.92 -7.80
C GLY A 241 2.22 -24.81 -8.56
N PHE A 242 2.49 -23.70 -7.89
CA PHE A 242 3.33 -22.60 -8.34
C PHE A 242 3.75 -21.72 -7.15
N ALA A 243 4.85 -21.01 -7.32
CA ALA A 243 5.40 -20.11 -6.31
C ALA A 243 5.22 -18.64 -6.67
N VAL A 244 5.04 -17.82 -5.63
CA VAL A 244 5.09 -16.37 -5.74
C VAL A 244 6.08 -15.82 -4.73
N LEU A 245 7.15 -15.21 -5.24
CA LEU A 245 8.03 -14.35 -4.48
C LEU A 245 7.33 -12.99 -4.37
N ALA A 246 7.01 -12.58 -3.15
CA ALA A 246 6.25 -11.36 -2.88
C ALA A 246 7.07 -10.38 -2.05
N GLY A 247 7.03 -9.10 -2.42
CA GLY A 247 7.69 -8.01 -1.69
C GLY A 247 7.80 -6.75 -2.55
N GLN A 248 8.44 -5.71 -2.04
CA GLN A 248 8.57 -4.42 -2.75
C GLN A 248 9.61 -4.49 -3.87
N GLY A 249 9.58 -3.53 -4.80
CA GLY A 249 10.62 -3.43 -5.82
C GLY A 249 12.00 -3.25 -5.17
N GLY A 250 13.00 -4.01 -5.64
CA GLY A 250 14.38 -3.90 -5.15
C GLY A 250 14.68 -4.66 -3.86
N ASP A 251 13.91 -5.69 -3.50
CA ASP A 251 14.10 -6.53 -2.30
C ASP A 251 14.97 -7.78 -2.51
N GLY A 252 15.39 -8.06 -3.75
CA GLY A 252 16.22 -9.22 -4.11
C GLY A 252 15.49 -10.36 -4.84
N LYS A 253 14.17 -10.24 -5.11
CA LYS A 253 13.39 -11.26 -5.85
C LYS A 253 13.98 -11.61 -7.22
N GLY A 254 14.26 -10.59 -8.03
CA GLY A 254 14.79 -10.77 -9.39
C GLY A 254 16.13 -11.50 -9.39
N ARG A 255 17.06 -11.10 -8.51
CA ARG A 255 18.37 -11.78 -8.35
C ARG A 255 18.24 -13.24 -7.94
N THR A 256 17.24 -13.55 -7.12
CA THR A 256 16.94 -14.92 -6.71
C THR A 256 16.44 -15.73 -7.90
N ILE A 257 15.52 -15.20 -8.71
CA ILE A 257 15.06 -15.86 -9.95
C ILE A 257 16.21 -16.04 -10.92
N ASP A 258 17.06 -15.03 -11.12
CA ASP A 258 18.20 -15.11 -12.02
C ASP A 258 19.15 -16.26 -11.64
N ALA A 259 19.47 -16.40 -10.35
CA ALA A 259 20.31 -17.49 -9.86
C ALA A 259 19.66 -18.87 -10.07
N ILE A 260 18.36 -19.00 -9.80
CA ILE A 260 17.62 -20.25 -10.04
C ILE A 260 17.61 -20.59 -11.53
N ALA A 261 17.30 -19.61 -12.39
CA ALA A 261 17.25 -19.80 -13.83
C ALA A 261 18.64 -20.17 -14.38
N ALA A 262 19.71 -19.55 -13.89
CA ALA A 262 21.08 -19.87 -14.27
C ALA A 262 21.49 -21.29 -13.88
N MET A 263 21.16 -21.74 -12.66
CA MET A 263 21.43 -23.10 -12.19
C MET A 263 20.71 -24.18 -13.04
N TYR A 264 19.46 -23.91 -13.42
CA TYR A 264 18.66 -24.81 -14.26
C TYR A 264 18.98 -24.70 -15.76
N GLY A 265 19.64 -23.62 -16.21
CA GLY A 265 20.09 -23.43 -17.58
C GLY A 265 18.97 -23.63 -18.60
N GLU A 266 19.17 -24.54 -19.56
CA GLU A 266 18.22 -24.88 -20.62
C GLU A 266 16.89 -25.50 -20.13
N LEU A 267 16.78 -25.78 -18.83
CA LEU A 267 15.55 -26.28 -18.19
C LEU A 267 14.67 -25.16 -17.64
N ALA A 268 15.19 -23.93 -17.58
CA ALA A 268 14.48 -22.75 -17.11
C ALA A 268 14.11 -21.84 -18.28
N ASN A 269 12.82 -21.60 -18.47
CA ASN A 269 12.30 -20.78 -19.56
C ASN A 269 11.56 -19.55 -19.02
N PRO A 270 11.85 -18.35 -19.52
CA PRO A 270 11.00 -17.20 -19.25
C PRO A 270 9.62 -17.42 -19.90
N PHE A 271 8.56 -16.98 -19.23
CA PHE A 271 7.21 -16.93 -19.81
C PHE A 271 6.45 -15.69 -19.35
N SER A 272 5.33 -15.38 -20.00
CA SER A 272 4.48 -14.26 -19.61
C SER A 272 3.20 -14.76 -18.95
N LEU A 273 3.06 -14.52 -17.65
CA LEU A 273 1.82 -14.79 -16.94
C LEU A 273 0.67 -13.95 -17.50
N ALA A 274 0.94 -12.70 -17.87
CA ALA A 274 -0.05 -11.80 -18.45
C ALA A 274 -0.65 -12.36 -19.76
N ALA A 275 0.18 -12.97 -20.60
CA ALA A 275 -0.26 -13.61 -21.84
C ALA A 275 -1.06 -14.91 -21.55
N LEU A 276 -0.61 -15.73 -20.60
CA LEU A 276 -1.31 -16.94 -20.16
C LEU A 276 -2.73 -16.64 -19.63
N LEU A 277 -2.86 -15.55 -18.87
CA LEU A 277 -4.12 -15.07 -18.30
C LEU A 277 -4.97 -14.26 -19.29
N GLY A 278 -4.47 -13.98 -20.50
CA GLY A 278 -5.16 -13.19 -21.52
C GLY A 278 -5.36 -11.72 -21.15
N VAL A 279 -4.54 -11.18 -20.24
CA VAL A 279 -4.58 -9.76 -19.81
C VAL A 279 -3.54 -8.91 -20.50
N ALA A 280 -2.55 -9.52 -21.15
CA ALA A 280 -1.57 -8.82 -21.96
C ALA A 280 -2.23 -8.15 -23.18
N ARG A 281 -1.80 -6.92 -23.51
CA ARG A 281 -2.18 -6.21 -24.75
C ARG A 281 -1.34 -6.70 -25.94
N SER A 282 -1.21 -8.01 -26.10
CA SER A 282 -0.41 -8.67 -27.13
C SER A 282 -1.29 -9.30 -28.22
N SER A 283 -0.68 -9.62 -29.37
CA SER A 283 -1.37 -10.32 -30.45
C SER A 283 -1.85 -11.71 -30.01
N SER A 284 -2.89 -12.24 -30.67
CA SER A 284 -3.37 -13.60 -30.42
C SER A 284 -2.26 -14.66 -30.58
N THR A 285 -1.36 -14.48 -31.54
CA THR A 285 -0.20 -15.37 -31.76
C THR A 285 0.80 -15.36 -30.60
N THR A 286 1.00 -14.23 -29.93
CA THR A 286 1.89 -14.14 -28.75
C THR A 286 1.28 -14.86 -27.56
N ASN A 287 -0.05 -14.80 -27.42
CA ASN A 287 -0.77 -15.50 -26.35
C ASN A 287 -0.78 -17.01 -26.57
N ASP A 288 -0.88 -17.47 -27.82
CA ASP A 288 -0.81 -18.89 -28.18
C ASP A 288 0.59 -19.51 -27.97
N GLN A 289 1.63 -18.69 -27.86
CA GLN A 289 3.01 -19.10 -27.58
C GLN A 289 3.39 -18.99 -26.10
N ALA A 290 2.55 -18.36 -25.26
CA ALA A 290 2.83 -18.14 -23.84
C ALA A 290 3.00 -19.45 -23.05
N THR A 291 2.48 -20.56 -23.57
CA THR A 291 2.57 -21.89 -22.96
C THR A 291 3.89 -22.61 -23.26
N SER A 292 4.70 -22.12 -24.20
CA SER A 292 5.93 -22.81 -24.65
C SER A 292 6.86 -23.17 -23.49
N GLY A 293 7.24 -22.18 -22.68
CA GLY A 293 8.13 -22.41 -21.54
C GLY A 293 7.58 -23.40 -20.50
N LEU A 294 6.25 -23.50 -20.38
CA LEU A 294 5.58 -24.44 -19.48
C LEU A 294 5.66 -25.90 -19.97
N LEU A 295 5.76 -26.09 -21.30
CA LEU A 295 5.75 -27.40 -21.95
C LEU A 295 7.14 -27.96 -22.24
N THR A 296 8.13 -27.09 -22.40
CA THR A 296 9.51 -27.42 -22.80
C THR A 296 10.56 -27.21 -21.71
N GLY A 297 10.17 -26.73 -20.53
CA GLY A 297 11.05 -26.57 -19.37
C GLY A 297 10.63 -27.41 -18.16
N LEU A 298 11.50 -27.40 -17.14
CA LEU A 298 11.18 -27.81 -15.77
C LEU A 298 10.89 -26.63 -14.85
N LEU A 299 11.38 -25.44 -15.20
CA LEU A 299 11.07 -24.20 -14.53
C LEU A 299 10.55 -23.20 -15.57
N ALA A 300 9.43 -22.55 -15.27
CA ALA A 300 8.93 -21.43 -16.02
C ALA A 300 8.84 -20.23 -15.10
N TYR A 301 9.47 -19.11 -15.45
CA TYR A 301 9.52 -17.95 -14.58
C TYR A 301 9.05 -16.65 -15.24
N ASP A 302 8.44 -15.80 -14.43
CA ASP A 302 8.07 -14.43 -14.78
C ASP A 302 8.57 -13.51 -13.66
N SER A 303 9.61 -12.72 -13.96
CA SER A 303 10.30 -11.86 -12.99
C SER A 303 9.53 -10.58 -12.65
N ASP A 304 8.50 -10.24 -13.43
CA ASP A 304 7.65 -9.07 -13.23
C ASP A 304 6.19 -9.44 -13.53
N ALA A 305 5.72 -10.43 -12.78
CA ALA A 305 4.41 -11.02 -12.99
C ALA A 305 3.30 -10.05 -12.58
N VAL A 306 2.26 -9.98 -13.43
CA VAL A 306 0.97 -9.38 -13.07
C VAL A 306 0.33 -10.14 -11.90
N ASN A 307 -0.68 -9.54 -11.28
CA ASN A 307 -1.44 -10.22 -10.23
C ASN A 307 -2.09 -11.52 -10.75
N PRO A 308 -1.74 -12.70 -10.19
CA PRO A 308 -2.26 -14.01 -10.64
C PRO A 308 -3.77 -14.17 -10.52
N GLY A 309 -4.42 -13.34 -9.69
CA GLY A 309 -5.88 -13.33 -9.53
C GLY A 309 -6.64 -12.59 -10.63
N GLN A 310 -5.96 -12.09 -11.67
CA GLN A 310 -6.59 -11.37 -12.79
C GLN A 310 -6.78 -12.27 -14.02
N GLY A 311 -7.75 -11.95 -14.87
CA GLY A 311 -7.92 -12.61 -16.18
C GLY A 311 -8.45 -14.05 -16.14
N LEU A 312 -7.97 -14.88 -17.06
CA LEU A 312 -8.39 -16.28 -17.29
C LEU A 312 -7.75 -17.24 -16.28
N ILE A 313 -8.25 -17.20 -15.05
CA ILE A 313 -7.78 -18.02 -13.92
C ILE A 313 -7.80 -19.54 -14.23
N GLU A 314 -8.68 -20.01 -15.11
CA GLU A 314 -8.74 -21.43 -15.50
C GLU A 314 -7.46 -21.93 -16.18
N ASN A 315 -6.77 -21.10 -16.98
CA ASN A 315 -5.49 -21.49 -17.59
C ASN A 315 -4.41 -21.68 -16.52
N LEU A 316 -4.38 -20.80 -15.52
CA LEU A 316 -3.47 -20.92 -14.38
C LEU A 316 -3.77 -22.18 -13.54
N LYS A 317 -5.05 -22.54 -13.38
CA LYS A 317 -5.44 -23.81 -12.72
C LYS A 317 -4.92 -25.02 -13.47
N LYS A 318 -5.08 -25.06 -14.79
CA LYS A 318 -4.57 -26.15 -15.64
C LYS A 318 -3.05 -26.25 -15.55
N ALA A 319 -2.37 -25.11 -15.70
CA ALA A 319 -0.91 -25.04 -15.61
C ALA A 319 -0.37 -25.55 -14.27
N SER A 320 -0.90 -25.03 -13.15
CA SER A 320 -0.49 -25.43 -11.80
C SER A 320 -0.94 -26.84 -11.39
N ALA A 321 -1.85 -27.45 -12.15
CA ALA A 321 -2.24 -28.85 -11.99
C ALA A 321 -1.43 -29.80 -12.89
N GLY A 322 -0.50 -29.32 -13.72
CA GLY A 322 0.20 -30.18 -14.68
C GLY A 322 -0.71 -30.75 -15.78
N GLU A 323 -1.87 -30.15 -16.03
CA GLU A 323 -2.78 -30.57 -17.09
C GLU A 323 -2.24 -30.18 -18.47
N SER A 324 -2.82 -30.78 -19.53
CA SER A 324 -2.42 -30.45 -20.89
C SER A 324 -2.79 -29.03 -21.27
N LEU A 325 -1.79 -28.29 -21.76
CA LEU A 325 -1.98 -27.01 -22.43
C LEU A 325 -1.63 -27.16 -23.91
N SER A 326 -2.22 -26.30 -24.72
CA SER A 326 -1.94 -26.23 -26.15
C SER A 326 -0.94 -25.11 -26.44
N MET A 327 -0.06 -25.36 -27.40
CA MET A 327 0.87 -24.39 -27.95
C MET A 327 0.73 -24.41 -29.48
N ARG A 328 0.83 -23.23 -30.09
CA ARG A 328 0.86 -23.09 -31.55
C ARG A 328 2.09 -22.32 -31.99
N LEU A 329 3.01 -23.01 -32.68
CA LEU A 329 4.14 -22.39 -33.34
C LEU A 329 3.79 -22.02 -34.79
N LEU A 330 4.48 -21.03 -35.34
CA LEU A 330 4.25 -20.59 -36.72
C LEU A 330 4.57 -21.74 -37.69
N GLN A 331 3.72 -21.94 -38.70
CA GLN A 331 3.85 -22.97 -39.74
C GLN A 331 3.86 -24.44 -39.25
N GLN A 332 3.56 -24.68 -37.98
CA GLN A 332 3.50 -26.01 -37.38
C GLN A 332 2.08 -26.35 -36.90
N ASN A 333 1.84 -27.64 -36.66
CA ASN A 333 0.60 -28.11 -36.07
C ASN A 333 0.47 -27.67 -34.60
N VAL A 334 -0.77 -27.56 -34.12
CA VAL A 334 -1.04 -27.32 -32.69
C VAL A 334 -0.59 -28.55 -31.91
N VAL A 335 0.25 -28.34 -30.90
CA VAL A 335 0.71 -29.40 -30.00
C VAL A 335 0.00 -29.22 -28.66
N SER A 336 -0.55 -30.30 -28.12
CA SER A 336 -1.10 -30.33 -26.76
C SER A 336 -0.29 -31.31 -25.93
N SER A 337 0.27 -30.83 -24.82
CA SER A 337 1.18 -31.61 -23.98
C SER A 337 0.94 -31.27 -22.50
N PRO A 338 1.10 -32.21 -21.56
CA PRO A 338 1.08 -31.91 -20.13
C PRO A 338 2.16 -30.90 -19.76
N VAL A 339 1.80 -29.96 -18.89
CA VAL A 339 2.74 -29.01 -18.30
C VAL A 339 3.75 -29.77 -17.43
N THR A 340 5.04 -29.55 -17.71
CA THR A 340 6.15 -30.11 -16.91
C THR A 340 6.78 -29.09 -15.99
N ALA A 341 6.70 -27.81 -16.34
CA ALA A 341 7.39 -26.78 -15.60
C ALA A 341 6.69 -26.45 -14.27
N PHE A 342 7.48 -26.28 -13.22
CA PHE A 342 7.06 -25.55 -12.03
C PHE A 342 7.07 -24.05 -12.35
N MET A 343 6.02 -23.33 -11.95
CA MET A 343 5.91 -21.89 -12.21
C MET A 343 6.46 -21.08 -11.04
N LEU A 344 7.35 -20.13 -11.33
CA LEU A 344 7.93 -19.21 -10.37
C LEU A 344 7.64 -17.77 -10.77
N LEU A 345 6.92 -17.04 -9.93
CA LEU A 345 6.50 -15.67 -10.20
C LEU A 345 7.16 -14.73 -9.20
N ALA A 346 7.74 -13.63 -9.65
CA ALA A 346 8.04 -12.49 -8.79
C ALA A 346 7.04 -11.38 -9.08
N THR A 347 6.43 -10.82 -8.03
CA THR A 347 5.48 -9.72 -8.19
C THR A 347 5.60 -8.73 -7.05
N ASN A 348 5.37 -7.46 -7.38
CA ASN A 348 5.16 -6.39 -6.42
C ASN A 348 3.67 -6.16 -6.13
N HIS A 349 2.78 -6.91 -6.81
CA HIS A 349 1.34 -6.80 -6.65
C HIS A 349 0.82 -7.73 -5.55
N THR A 350 -0.18 -7.26 -4.81
CA THR A 350 -0.91 -8.12 -3.87
C THR A 350 -1.68 -9.21 -4.63
N ILE A 351 -1.51 -10.46 -4.19
CA ILE A 351 -2.11 -11.63 -4.85
C ILE A 351 -3.59 -11.71 -4.49
N THR A 352 -4.47 -11.65 -5.51
CA THR A 352 -5.93 -11.65 -5.28
C THR A 352 -6.63 -12.97 -5.59
N LEU A 353 -5.90 -14.10 -5.62
CA LEU A 353 -6.49 -15.42 -5.82
C LEU A 353 -7.46 -15.84 -4.70
N PRO A 354 -8.58 -16.53 -4.98
CA PRO A 354 -9.56 -16.94 -3.96
C PRO A 354 -8.97 -17.84 -2.86
N SER A 355 -9.48 -17.75 -1.62
CA SER A 355 -9.04 -18.59 -0.49
C SER A 355 -9.65 -20.01 -0.48
N THR A 356 -9.89 -20.58 -1.66
CA THR A 356 -10.51 -21.91 -1.76
C THR A 356 -9.46 -23.01 -1.54
N PRO A 357 -9.85 -24.22 -1.05
CA PRO A 357 -8.92 -25.31 -0.83
C PRO A 357 -8.07 -25.69 -2.05
N GLU A 358 -8.62 -25.49 -3.25
CA GLU A 358 -7.94 -25.74 -4.53
C GLU A 358 -6.74 -24.80 -4.72
N TRP A 359 -6.84 -23.54 -4.31
CA TRP A 359 -5.72 -22.59 -4.42
C TRP A 359 -4.76 -22.74 -3.26
N LYS A 360 -5.25 -22.97 -2.04
CA LYS A 360 -4.42 -23.16 -0.85
C LYS A 360 -3.36 -24.25 -1.02
N ARG A 361 -3.69 -25.35 -1.73
CA ARG A 361 -2.74 -26.45 -1.99
C ARG A 361 -1.78 -26.22 -3.16
N ARG A 362 -1.95 -25.14 -3.94
CA ARG A 362 -1.20 -24.89 -5.18
C ARG A 362 -0.30 -23.66 -5.11
N ILE A 363 -0.55 -22.74 -4.18
CA ILE A 363 0.20 -21.48 -4.11
C ILE A 363 1.22 -21.50 -2.99
N TRP A 364 2.48 -21.30 -3.34
CA TRP A 364 3.59 -21.24 -2.39
C TRP A 364 4.09 -19.80 -2.26
N GLN A 365 3.87 -19.27 -1.06
CA GLN A 365 4.24 -17.93 -0.59
C GLN A 365 5.70 -17.74 -0.20
N VAL A 366 6.47 -16.80 -0.75
CA VAL A 366 7.73 -16.37 -0.10
C VAL A 366 7.74 -14.86 0.09
N PRO A 367 7.44 -14.36 1.30
CA PRO A 367 7.61 -12.95 1.62
C PRO A 367 9.09 -12.60 1.81
N PHE A 368 9.55 -11.63 1.02
CA PHE A 368 10.85 -10.98 1.23
C PHE A 368 10.71 -9.91 2.32
N ARG A 369 11.74 -9.76 3.15
CA ARG A 369 11.76 -8.77 4.23
C ARG A 369 11.69 -7.36 3.65
N ARG A 370 10.92 -6.49 4.32
CA ARG A 370 10.84 -5.06 4.00
C ARG A 370 12.12 -4.34 4.40
N GLY A 371 12.57 -3.41 3.56
CA GLY A 371 13.73 -2.55 3.86
C GLY A 371 15.07 -3.28 3.82
N ASN A 372 15.20 -4.37 3.05
CA ASN A 372 16.50 -4.98 2.77
C ASN A 372 17.46 -3.93 2.20
N THR A 373 18.69 -3.90 2.71
CA THR A 373 19.71 -2.97 2.22
C THR A 373 20.30 -3.46 0.89
N ASP A 374 20.76 -2.54 0.06
CA ASP A 374 21.47 -2.87 -1.18
C ASP A 374 22.69 -3.77 -0.93
N GLU A 375 23.36 -3.60 0.22
CA GLU A 375 24.48 -4.45 0.63
C GLU A 375 24.03 -5.88 0.92
N ALA A 376 22.97 -6.06 1.71
CA ALA A 376 22.43 -7.39 2.00
C ALA A 376 22.00 -8.11 0.71
N ILE A 377 21.38 -7.39 -0.23
CA ILE A 377 20.96 -7.95 -1.52
C ILE A 377 22.16 -8.33 -2.40
N ARG A 378 23.22 -7.50 -2.40
CA ARG A 378 24.46 -7.83 -3.13
C ARG A 378 25.17 -9.04 -2.52
N ASP A 379 25.21 -9.13 -1.20
CA ASP A 379 25.80 -10.27 -0.49
C ASP A 379 25.00 -11.54 -0.75
N TRP A 380 23.66 -11.45 -0.73
CA TRP A 380 22.77 -12.54 -1.13
C TRP A 380 23.01 -13.00 -2.57
N SER A 381 23.08 -12.05 -3.52
CA SER A 381 23.36 -12.37 -4.92
C SER A 381 24.73 -12.99 -5.12
N ARG A 382 25.75 -12.56 -4.35
CA ARG A 382 27.10 -13.12 -4.40
C ARG A 382 27.14 -14.53 -3.79
N TYR A 383 26.42 -14.73 -2.68
CA TYR A 383 26.31 -16.03 -2.03
C TYR A 383 25.60 -17.04 -2.92
N LEU A 384 24.46 -16.69 -3.52
CA LEU A 384 23.72 -17.59 -4.41
C LEU A 384 24.55 -18.02 -5.61
N GLY A 385 25.32 -17.10 -6.20
CA GLY A 385 26.07 -17.37 -7.43
C GLY A 385 25.16 -17.58 -8.65
N ASP A 386 25.75 -18.08 -9.74
CA ASP A 386 25.04 -18.39 -10.99
C ASP A 386 24.99 -19.90 -11.29
N GLY A 387 25.43 -20.73 -10.35
CA GLY A 387 25.48 -22.18 -10.46
C GLY A 387 26.66 -22.69 -11.28
N SER A 388 27.66 -21.86 -11.59
CA SER A 388 28.87 -22.33 -12.27
C SER A 388 29.98 -22.82 -11.35
N ASP A 389 29.93 -22.45 -10.07
CA ASP A 389 30.83 -23.00 -9.05
C ASP A 389 30.06 -24.05 -8.23
N PRO A 390 30.57 -25.29 -8.04
CA PRO A 390 29.95 -26.27 -7.15
C PRO A 390 29.71 -25.78 -5.71
N ASP A 391 30.46 -24.77 -5.25
CA ASP A 391 30.34 -24.17 -3.93
C ASP A 391 29.28 -23.05 -3.83
N ASP A 392 28.68 -22.64 -4.96
CA ASP A 392 27.63 -21.62 -5.04
C ASP A 392 26.46 -21.95 -4.09
N GLY A 393 25.96 -20.93 -3.39
CA GLY A 393 24.89 -21.05 -2.41
C GLY A 393 23.54 -21.46 -2.99
N ILE A 394 23.34 -21.37 -4.30
CA ILE A 394 22.15 -21.90 -4.98
C ILE A 394 22.07 -23.43 -4.85
N TYR A 395 23.21 -24.13 -4.83
CA TYR A 395 23.26 -25.58 -4.62
C TYR A 395 22.95 -25.96 -3.17
N ASP A 396 23.34 -25.14 -2.20
CA ASP A 396 22.94 -25.32 -0.81
C ASP A 396 21.42 -25.24 -0.64
N ALA A 397 20.81 -24.26 -1.33
CA ALA A 397 19.36 -24.08 -1.34
C ALA A 397 18.66 -25.29 -1.99
N LEU A 398 19.21 -25.80 -3.09
CA LEU A 398 18.72 -26.99 -3.77
C LEU A 398 18.83 -28.23 -2.86
N ILE A 399 19.95 -28.41 -2.14
CA ILE A 399 20.13 -29.50 -1.17
C ILE A 399 19.12 -29.40 -0.03
N ALA A 400 18.96 -28.21 0.56
CA ALA A 400 17.96 -27.98 1.61
C ALA A 400 16.53 -28.35 1.14
N GLY A 401 16.16 -27.95 -0.08
CA GLY A 401 14.85 -28.24 -0.64
C GLY A 401 14.65 -29.72 -0.97
N THR A 402 15.64 -30.37 -1.57
CA THR A 402 15.57 -31.80 -1.91
C THR A 402 15.55 -32.69 -0.66
N MET A 403 16.29 -32.33 0.38
CA MET A 403 16.19 -32.97 1.70
C MET A 403 14.76 -32.89 2.24
N SER A 404 14.16 -31.70 2.20
CA SER A 404 12.80 -31.48 2.71
C SER A 404 11.77 -32.37 2.01
N PHE A 405 11.86 -32.55 0.68
CA PHE A 405 10.99 -33.48 -0.05
C PHE A 405 11.30 -34.95 0.24
N ALA A 406 12.58 -35.34 0.25
CA ALA A 406 12.99 -36.72 0.48
C ALA A 406 12.61 -37.24 1.87
N PHE A 407 12.56 -36.35 2.87
CA PHE A 407 12.12 -36.66 4.24
C PHE A 407 10.63 -36.40 4.48
N LEU A 408 9.84 -36.16 3.43
CA LEU A 408 8.38 -36.00 3.47
C LEU A 408 7.89 -34.93 4.46
N GLU A 409 8.63 -33.82 4.56
CA GLU A 409 8.20 -32.72 5.41
C GLU A 409 6.93 -32.05 4.84
N PRO A 410 5.95 -31.67 5.68
CA PRO A 410 4.70 -31.06 5.20
C PRO A 410 4.93 -29.67 4.61
N ASP A 411 4.10 -29.27 3.63
CA ASP A 411 4.10 -27.91 3.07
C ASP A 411 3.85 -26.85 4.14
N LEU A 412 4.70 -25.81 4.13
CA LEU A 412 4.64 -24.72 5.08
C LEU A 412 3.55 -23.73 4.68
N VAL A 413 2.79 -23.27 5.67
CA VAL A 413 1.84 -22.17 5.48
C VAL A 413 2.59 -20.86 5.72
N THR A 414 2.95 -20.16 4.66
CA THR A 414 3.53 -18.82 4.74
C THR A 414 2.43 -17.75 4.81
N ALA A 415 2.66 -16.71 5.61
CA ALA A 415 1.70 -15.62 5.75
C ALA A 415 1.69 -14.74 4.49
N ASN A 416 0.49 -14.44 4.00
CA ASN A 416 0.32 -13.42 2.97
C ASN A 416 0.17 -12.08 3.66
N ASN A 417 1.07 -11.13 3.40
CA ASN A 417 0.96 -9.76 3.91
C ASN A 417 -0.10 -8.97 3.11
N LEU A 418 -1.34 -9.48 3.04
CA LEU A 418 -2.43 -8.91 2.24
C LEU A 418 -2.75 -7.46 2.63
N ILE A 419 -2.59 -7.14 3.91
CA ILE A 419 -2.81 -5.81 4.48
C ILE A 419 -1.94 -4.73 3.82
N ASP A 420 -0.79 -5.12 3.27
CA ASP A 420 0.13 -4.23 2.59
C ASP A 420 -0.43 -3.65 1.29
N GLY A 421 -1.44 -4.32 0.72
CA GLY A 421 -2.12 -3.88 -0.50
C GLY A 421 -3.18 -2.81 -0.28
N LEU A 422 -3.44 -2.42 0.97
CA LEU A 422 -4.51 -1.48 1.32
C LEU A 422 -4.09 -0.03 0.99
N SER A 423 -4.79 0.59 0.04
CA SER A 423 -4.62 2.01 -0.27
C SER A 423 -5.42 2.91 0.69
N GLU A 424 -5.27 4.23 0.58
CA GLU A 424 -6.13 5.20 1.29
C GLU A 424 -7.61 4.99 0.95
N GLY A 425 -7.94 4.86 -0.34
CA GLY A 425 -9.31 4.50 -0.76
C GLY A 425 -9.73 3.11 -0.27
N GLY A 426 -8.78 2.17 -0.14
CA GLY A 426 -8.99 0.87 0.48
C GLY A 426 -9.37 0.97 1.96
N ARG A 427 -8.71 1.85 2.73
CA ARG A 427 -9.03 2.14 4.12
C ARG A 427 -10.45 2.72 4.25
N MET A 428 -10.84 3.67 3.40
CA MET A 428 -12.21 4.21 3.40
C MET A 428 -13.26 3.12 3.14
N ILE A 429 -12.98 2.19 2.21
CA ILE A 429 -13.85 1.04 1.95
C ILE A 429 -13.92 0.12 3.17
N LEU A 430 -12.77 -0.15 3.81
CA LEU A 430 -12.68 -0.99 5.01
C LEU A 430 -13.52 -0.39 6.15
N ASP A 431 -13.36 0.91 6.42
CA ASP A 431 -14.13 1.64 7.43
C ASP A 431 -15.63 1.53 7.19
N ALA A 432 -16.08 1.82 5.96
CA ALA A 432 -17.49 1.75 5.62
C ALA A 432 -18.08 0.35 5.81
N VAL A 433 -17.30 -0.71 5.48
CA VAL A 433 -17.73 -2.11 5.67
C VAL A 433 -17.75 -2.48 7.15
N MET A 434 -16.72 -2.14 7.91
CA MET A 434 -16.60 -2.45 9.34
C MET A 434 -17.64 -1.73 10.20
N GLN A 435 -18.03 -0.50 9.80
CA GLN A 435 -19.03 0.32 10.48
C GLN A 435 -20.47 0.06 10.00
N SER A 436 -20.66 -0.84 9.03
CA SER A 436 -21.99 -1.07 8.42
C SER A 436 -23.01 -1.73 9.35
N GLY A 437 -22.57 -2.32 10.47
CA GLY A 437 -23.44 -3.01 11.41
C GLY A 437 -22.70 -3.65 12.59
N PRO A 438 -23.43 -4.37 13.47
CA PRO A 438 -22.83 -5.08 14.59
C PRO A 438 -21.84 -6.14 14.11
N GLN A 439 -20.80 -6.35 14.90
CA GLN A 439 -19.78 -7.36 14.64
C GLN A 439 -20.10 -8.68 15.36
N ASP A 440 -19.69 -9.80 14.77
CA ASP A 440 -19.77 -11.13 15.38
C ASP A 440 -18.61 -11.39 16.35
N ALA A 441 -18.51 -12.62 16.87
CA ALA A 441 -17.48 -12.99 17.84
C ALA A 441 -16.04 -12.93 17.30
N ASP A 442 -15.85 -13.04 15.98
CA ASP A 442 -14.55 -12.85 15.33
C ASP A 442 -14.29 -11.35 15.01
N GLY A 443 -15.22 -10.49 15.42
CA GLY A 443 -15.25 -9.06 15.16
C GLY A 443 -15.48 -8.70 13.68
N MET A 444 -16.11 -9.61 12.93
CA MET A 444 -16.49 -9.38 11.54
C MET A 444 -17.90 -8.77 11.48
N PRO A 445 -18.17 -7.81 10.57
CA PRO A 445 -19.52 -7.26 10.44
C PRO A 445 -20.51 -8.34 9.99
N ILE A 446 -21.68 -8.37 10.62
CA ILE A 446 -22.75 -9.32 10.31
C ILE A 446 -23.52 -8.85 9.07
N ASP A 447 -23.41 -9.58 7.96
CA ASP A 447 -24.08 -9.30 6.67
C ASP A 447 -23.93 -7.83 6.20
N PRO A 448 -22.69 -7.34 6.00
CA PRO A 448 -22.44 -5.95 5.63
C PRO A 448 -23.03 -5.66 4.25
N ARG A 449 -23.79 -4.56 4.15
CA ARG A 449 -24.45 -4.10 2.92
C ARG A 449 -24.25 -2.60 2.71
N VAL A 450 -23.05 -2.24 2.28
CA VAL A 450 -22.67 -0.83 2.06
C VAL A 450 -23.02 -0.40 0.64
N PRO A 451 -23.84 0.63 0.41
CA PRO A 451 -24.12 1.14 -0.94
C PRO A 451 -22.84 1.59 -1.66
N VAL A 452 -22.65 1.18 -2.91
CA VAL A 452 -21.47 1.57 -3.74
C VAL A 452 -21.39 3.08 -4.03
N ASN A 453 -22.50 3.79 -3.83
CA ASN A 453 -22.64 5.23 -4.06
C ASN A 453 -22.66 6.06 -2.76
N SER A 454 -22.30 5.49 -1.61
CA SER A 454 -22.11 6.32 -0.41
C SER A 454 -21.02 7.36 -0.65
N GLU A 455 -21.10 8.51 0.03
CA GLU A 455 -20.20 9.65 -0.17
C GLU A 455 -18.72 9.26 -0.06
N ASP A 456 -18.38 8.50 0.99
CA ASP A 456 -17.02 8.00 1.24
C ASP A 456 -16.51 7.12 0.09
N ILE A 457 -17.37 6.23 -0.45
CA ILE A 457 -17.00 5.27 -1.49
C ILE A 457 -17.00 5.89 -2.89
N ALA A 458 -17.88 6.87 -3.12
CA ALA A 458 -18.01 7.54 -4.41
C ALA A 458 -16.77 8.37 -4.75
N SER A 459 -16.07 8.87 -3.73
CA SER A 459 -14.79 9.58 -3.87
C SER A 459 -13.66 8.69 -4.42
N VAL A 460 -13.72 7.38 -4.19
CA VAL A 460 -12.70 6.42 -4.62
C VAL A 460 -12.85 6.07 -6.11
N GLY A 461 -11.76 6.20 -6.86
CA GLY A 461 -11.72 5.91 -8.30
C GLY A 461 -12.22 4.50 -8.64
N ARG A 462 -12.95 4.34 -9.76
CA ARG A 462 -13.55 3.03 -10.13
C ARG A 462 -12.53 1.89 -10.22
N ARG A 463 -11.34 2.17 -10.76
CA ARG A 463 -10.26 1.19 -10.91
C ARG A 463 -9.75 0.74 -9.55
N GLU A 464 -9.40 1.70 -8.70
CA GLU A 464 -8.93 1.45 -7.34
C GLU A 464 -9.96 0.67 -6.52
N ARG A 465 -11.25 1.03 -6.59
CA ARG A 465 -12.32 0.25 -5.94
C ARG A 465 -12.30 -1.22 -6.35
N SER A 466 -12.20 -1.50 -7.65
CA SER A 466 -12.16 -2.88 -8.14
C SER A 466 -10.94 -3.65 -7.64
N GLU A 467 -9.78 -3.00 -7.57
CA GLU A 467 -8.53 -3.58 -7.07
C GLU A 467 -8.64 -3.86 -5.55
N GLN A 468 -9.08 -2.89 -4.77
CA GLN A 468 -9.26 -2.99 -3.32
C GLN A 468 -10.32 -4.03 -2.93
N TYR A 469 -11.41 -4.15 -3.70
CA TYR A 469 -12.38 -5.23 -3.50
C TYR A 469 -11.75 -6.62 -3.68
N ALA A 470 -10.90 -6.79 -4.70
CA ALA A 470 -10.24 -8.07 -4.96
C ALA A 470 -9.21 -8.42 -3.87
N VAL A 471 -8.49 -7.42 -3.36
CA VAL A 471 -7.53 -7.54 -2.25
C VAL A 471 -8.22 -7.99 -0.96
N MET A 472 -9.28 -7.29 -0.55
CA MET A 472 -10.01 -7.59 0.67
C MET A 472 -10.96 -8.79 0.57
N GLY A 473 -11.22 -9.31 -0.64
CA GLY A 473 -12.19 -10.39 -0.84
C GLY A 473 -13.65 -9.91 -0.77
N LEU A 474 -13.91 -8.68 -1.21
CA LEU A 474 -15.24 -8.08 -1.31
C LEU A 474 -15.87 -8.37 -2.69
N GLN A 475 -17.18 -8.22 -2.76
CA GLN A 475 -17.93 -8.27 -4.02
C GLN A 475 -19.08 -7.26 -4.00
N THR A 476 -19.50 -6.87 -5.20
CA THR A 476 -20.75 -6.12 -5.37
C THR A 476 -21.91 -7.07 -5.65
N LYS A 477 -23.06 -6.82 -5.03
CA LYS A 477 -24.33 -7.54 -5.26
C LYS A 477 -25.47 -6.56 -5.37
N ASN A 478 -26.48 -6.89 -6.16
CA ASN A 478 -27.74 -6.17 -6.14
C ASN A 478 -28.55 -6.64 -4.93
N SER A 479 -28.78 -5.74 -3.97
CA SER A 479 -29.56 -6.03 -2.77
C SER A 479 -30.32 -4.79 -2.31
N ARG A 480 -31.21 -4.94 -1.31
CA ARG A 480 -31.86 -3.81 -0.66
C ARG A 480 -30.90 -3.20 0.35
N ASN A 481 -30.83 -1.87 0.39
CA ASN A 481 -30.07 -1.13 1.39
C ASN A 481 -30.66 -1.42 2.79
N ILE A 482 -29.79 -1.62 3.79
CA ILE A 482 -30.14 -1.77 5.21
C ILE A 482 -30.85 -0.53 5.78
N TYR A 483 -30.68 0.64 5.15
CA TYR A 483 -31.27 1.91 5.58
C TYR A 483 -32.67 2.24 5.00
N GLY A 484 -33.48 1.23 4.64
CA GLY A 484 -34.93 1.41 4.48
C GLY A 484 -35.45 1.95 3.14
N ASP A 485 -34.59 2.36 2.21
CA ASP A 485 -35.04 2.74 0.86
C ASP A 485 -35.41 1.52 0.03
N LYS A 486 -36.68 1.48 -0.41
CA LYS A 486 -37.33 0.32 -1.06
C LYS A 486 -36.78 -0.05 -2.46
N LYS A 487 -35.73 0.61 -2.96
CA LYS A 487 -35.16 0.33 -4.28
C LYS A 487 -33.91 -0.55 -4.16
N PRO A 488 -33.81 -1.67 -4.92
CA PRO A 488 -32.59 -2.44 -4.97
C PRO A 488 -31.45 -1.55 -5.50
N CYS A 489 -30.33 -1.53 -4.79
CA CYS A 489 -29.12 -0.83 -5.19
C CYS A 489 -27.93 -1.80 -5.19
N GLN A 490 -26.83 -1.37 -5.79
CA GLN A 490 -25.59 -2.14 -5.75
C GLN A 490 -24.94 -1.91 -4.38
N VAL A 491 -24.74 -3.00 -3.64
CA VAL A 491 -24.09 -2.99 -2.31
C VAL A 491 -22.81 -3.81 -2.32
N ILE A 492 -21.87 -3.41 -1.48
CA ILE A 492 -20.63 -4.11 -1.17
C ILE A 492 -20.92 -5.12 -0.07
N THR A 493 -20.46 -6.36 -0.27
CA THR A 493 -20.59 -7.47 0.69
C THR A 493 -19.26 -8.22 0.78
N ILE A 494 -19.04 -8.94 1.88
CA ILE A 494 -17.88 -9.81 2.02
C ILE A 494 -18.13 -11.11 1.25
N ARG A 495 -17.25 -11.43 0.30
CA ARG A 495 -17.29 -12.67 -0.48
C ARG A 495 -16.40 -13.75 0.11
N ASP A 496 -15.20 -13.37 0.53
CA ASP A 496 -14.17 -14.25 1.06
C ASP A 496 -13.80 -13.83 2.49
N ARG A 497 -14.41 -14.48 3.48
CA ARG A 497 -14.21 -14.17 4.90
C ARG A 497 -12.75 -14.36 5.33
N ASN A 498 -12.07 -15.37 4.80
CA ASN A 498 -10.67 -15.65 5.16
C ASN A 498 -9.74 -14.53 4.70
N LYS A 499 -9.99 -13.95 3.51
CA LYS A 499 -9.25 -12.77 3.05
C LYS A 499 -9.55 -11.52 3.83
N PHE A 500 -10.80 -11.33 4.22
CA PHE A 500 -11.21 -10.11 4.90
C PHE A 500 -10.75 -10.08 6.37
N THR A 501 -10.54 -11.25 6.99
CA THR A 501 -10.20 -11.39 8.41
C THR A 501 -8.96 -10.58 8.85
N PRO A 502 -7.82 -10.60 8.14
CA PRO A 502 -6.66 -9.77 8.51
C PRO A 502 -6.96 -8.26 8.51
N PHE A 503 -7.80 -7.78 7.59
CA PHE A 503 -8.18 -6.37 7.51
C PHE A 503 -9.12 -5.97 8.65
N ALA A 504 -10.07 -6.85 9.01
CA ALA A 504 -10.94 -6.62 10.16
C ALA A 504 -10.15 -6.54 11.48
N ARG A 505 -9.14 -7.40 11.67
CA ARG A 505 -8.26 -7.35 12.85
C ARG A 505 -7.45 -6.07 12.91
N LEU A 506 -6.82 -5.67 11.79
CA LEU A 506 -6.09 -4.41 11.69
C LEU A 506 -6.98 -3.23 12.10
N TRP A 507 -8.21 -3.17 11.55
CA TRP A 507 -9.17 -2.11 11.88
C TRP A 507 -9.55 -2.09 13.36
N GLN A 508 -9.74 -3.26 13.98
CA GLN A 508 -10.06 -3.34 15.42
C GLN A 508 -8.91 -2.88 16.30
N GLU A 509 -7.67 -3.22 15.94
CA GLU A 509 -6.47 -2.78 16.65
C GLU A 509 -6.35 -1.24 16.59
N GLU A 510 -6.43 -0.66 15.38
CA GLU A 510 -6.41 0.80 15.18
C GLU A 510 -7.56 1.50 15.93
N ASN A 511 -8.79 0.98 15.84
CA ASN A 511 -9.94 1.57 16.52
C ASN A 511 -9.85 1.46 18.06
N ARG A 512 -9.27 0.38 18.59
CA ARG A 512 -9.03 0.25 20.04
C ARG A 512 -8.01 1.27 20.52
N GLU A 513 -6.91 1.46 19.79
CA GLU A 513 -5.88 2.45 20.15
C GLU A 513 -6.48 3.87 20.19
N CYS A 514 -7.28 4.24 19.20
CA CYS A 514 -8.00 5.51 19.20
C CYS A 514 -8.93 5.66 20.42
N LEU A 515 -9.72 4.63 20.74
CA LEU A 515 -10.63 4.67 21.90
C LEU A 515 -9.88 4.74 23.23
N GLU A 516 -8.73 4.09 23.36
CA GLU A 516 -7.87 4.16 24.55
C GLU A 516 -7.24 5.55 24.71
N GLU A 517 -6.80 6.16 23.62
CA GLU A 517 -6.30 7.54 23.61
C GLU A 517 -7.39 8.54 24.01
N GLU A 518 -8.58 8.45 23.40
CA GLU A 518 -9.73 9.28 23.76
C GLU A 518 -10.13 9.11 25.23
N ALA A 519 -10.10 7.88 25.75
CA ALA A 519 -10.39 7.62 27.17
C ALA A 519 -9.33 8.21 28.09
N ALA A 520 -8.05 8.15 27.70
CA ALA A 520 -6.95 8.74 28.45
C ALA A 520 -7.03 10.27 28.47
N GLU A 521 -7.39 10.90 27.35
CA GLU A 521 -7.63 12.35 27.28
C GLU A 521 -8.80 12.78 28.16
N ARG A 522 -9.93 12.07 28.11
CA ARG A 522 -11.08 12.33 29.00
C ARG A 522 -10.70 12.19 30.48
N SER A 523 -9.96 11.14 30.83
CA SER A 523 -9.50 10.92 32.21
C SER A 523 -8.58 12.05 32.71
N LYS A 524 -7.69 12.56 31.85
CA LYS A 524 -6.86 13.74 32.16
C LYS A 524 -7.71 15.00 32.37
N ALA A 525 -8.69 15.23 31.50
CA ALA A 525 -9.61 16.37 31.61
C ALA A 525 -10.43 16.30 32.91
N ASP A 526 -10.99 15.14 33.24
CA ASP A 526 -11.72 14.91 34.49
C ASP A 526 -10.82 15.12 35.73
N GLY A 527 -9.58 14.62 35.67
CA GLY A 527 -8.58 14.83 36.72
C GLY A 527 -8.19 16.30 36.90
N LEU A 528 -8.12 17.06 35.80
CA LEU A 528 -7.87 18.50 35.84
C LEU A 528 -9.10 19.25 36.39
N ALA A 529 -10.31 18.92 35.94
CA ALA A 529 -11.55 19.52 36.44
C ALA A 529 -11.68 19.33 37.97
N ALA A 530 -11.37 18.14 38.48
CA ALA A 530 -11.35 17.87 39.92
C ALA A 530 -10.32 18.74 40.67
N GLN A 531 -9.12 18.94 40.11
CA GLN A 531 -8.10 19.82 40.69
C GLN A 531 -8.53 21.29 40.69
N ILE A 532 -9.18 21.76 39.62
CA ILE A 532 -9.71 23.12 39.51
C ILE A 532 -10.79 23.35 40.56
N ARG A 533 -11.76 22.42 40.68
CA ARG A 533 -12.82 22.47 41.70
C ARG A 533 -12.21 22.55 43.11
N ARG A 534 -11.27 21.66 43.43
CA ARG A 534 -10.59 21.66 44.75
C ARG A 534 -9.84 22.96 45.02
N ARG A 535 -9.19 23.55 44.02
CA ARG A 535 -8.39 24.77 44.19
C ARG A 535 -9.24 26.03 44.27
N LEU A 536 -10.39 26.09 43.60
CA LEU A 536 -11.15 27.34 43.42
C LEU A 536 -12.51 27.35 44.13
N TYR A 537 -13.18 26.21 44.31
CA TYR A 537 -14.47 26.10 45.00
C TYR A 537 -14.35 25.67 46.47
N ASP A 538 -13.45 24.75 46.79
CA ASP A 538 -13.32 24.24 48.17
C ASP A 538 -12.56 25.21 49.09
N VAL A 539 -11.97 26.26 48.53
CA VAL A 539 -11.29 27.31 49.31
C VAL A 539 -12.33 28.17 50.02
N THR A 540 -12.18 28.34 51.32
CA THR A 540 -12.97 29.32 52.09
C THR A 540 -12.41 30.72 51.79
N PRO A 541 -13.25 31.74 51.51
CA PRO A 541 -12.76 33.12 51.39
C PRO A 541 -11.87 33.46 52.58
N PRO A 542 -10.76 34.20 52.39
CA PRO A 542 -9.80 34.46 53.45
C PRO A 542 -10.50 35.03 54.69
N PRO A 543 -10.22 34.51 55.91
CA PRO A 543 -10.73 35.11 57.12
C PRO A 543 -10.19 36.53 57.20
N ALA A 544 -11.11 37.49 57.15
CA ALA A 544 -10.76 38.88 57.03
C ALA A 544 -10.52 39.46 58.41
N ASP A 545 -9.34 40.05 58.61
CA ASP A 545 -9.14 41.00 59.70
C ASP A 545 -9.98 42.29 59.48
N VAL A 546 -10.71 42.38 58.36
CA VAL A 546 -11.80 43.36 58.07
C VAL A 546 -12.94 42.71 57.25
N PRO A 547 -14.03 42.21 57.86
CA PRO A 547 -15.15 41.63 57.14
C PRO A 547 -15.94 42.66 56.31
N GLY A 548 -16.46 42.23 55.15
CA GLY A 548 -17.36 43.02 54.29
C GLY A 548 -16.68 43.71 53.11
N ILE A 549 -17.45 44.56 52.40
CA ILE A 549 -17.01 45.29 51.21
C ILE A 549 -15.69 46.06 51.40
N PRO A 550 -15.42 46.73 52.55
CA PRO A 550 -14.16 47.43 52.74
C PRO A 550 -12.92 46.52 52.63
N GLY A 551 -12.98 45.31 53.21
CA GLY A 551 -11.89 44.33 53.12
C GLY A 551 -11.72 43.78 51.71
N GLN A 552 -12.83 43.48 51.02
CA GLN A 552 -12.80 43.00 49.64
C GLN A 552 -12.20 44.03 48.69
N VAL A 553 -12.59 45.30 48.81
CA VAL A 553 -12.05 46.41 48.03
C VAL A 553 -10.56 46.64 48.34
N GLY A 554 -10.15 46.48 49.60
CA GLY A 554 -8.74 46.47 50.00
C GLY A 554 -7.93 45.37 49.30
N LEU A 555 -8.47 44.15 49.21
CA LEU A 555 -7.81 43.04 48.49
C LEU A 555 -7.70 43.33 46.99
N LEU A 556 -8.76 43.89 46.36
CA LEU A 556 -8.71 44.29 44.95
C LEU A 556 -7.61 45.34 44.70
N LYS A 557 -7.50 46.35 45.57
CA LYS A 557 -6.45 47.39 45.51
C LYS A 557 -5.03 46.85 45.70
N SER A 558 -4.88 45.72 46.39
CA SER A 558 -3.58 45.11 46.68
C SER A 558 -2.92 44.44 45.47
N VAL A 559 -3.65 44.30 44.35
CA VAL A 559 -3.17 43.64 43.13
C VAL A 559 -2.78 44.68 42.09
N GLU A 560 -1.48 44.81 41.84
CA GLU A 560 -0.92 45.65 40.80
C GLU A 560 -1.42 45.20 39.41
N GLY A 561 -1.87 46.17 38.61
CA GLY A 561 -2.41 45.93 37.27
C GLY A 561 -3.88 45.51 37.23
N PHE A 562 -4.56 45.47 38.39
CA PHE A 562 -6.02 45.43 38.45
C PHE A 562 -6.59 46.81 38.77
N ASP A 563 -7.07 47.49 37.74
CA ASP A 563 -7.85 48.72 37.87
C ASP A 563 -9.30 48.49 37.45
N ALA A 564 -10.22 49.23 38.08
CA ALA A 564 -11.64 49.15 37.79
C ALA A 564 -12.35 50.46 38.16
N THR A 565 -13.53 50.65 37.61
CA THR A 565 -14.49 51.67 38.06
C THR A 565 -15.59 50.99 38.87
N LEU A 566 -15.82 51.47 40.10
CA LEU A 566 -16.94 51.07 40.93
C LEU A 566 -18.21 51.73 40.41
N LEU A 567 -19.22 50.91 40.12
CA LEU A 567 -20.57 51.35 39.77
C LEU A 567 -21.42 51.35 41.04
N ILE A 568 -21.71 52.54 41.55
CA ILE A 568 -22.49 52.72 42.77
C ILE A 568 -23.89 53.25 42.40
N ALA A 569 -24.91 52.56 42.88
CA ALA A 569 -26.31 52.87 42.66
C ALA A 569 -27.15 52.60 43.93
N PRO A 570 -28.31 53.26 44.11
CA PRO A 570 -29.26 52.96 45.17
C PRO A 570 -29.65 51.48 45.23
N ALA A 571 -29.98 50.96 46.41
CA ALA A 571 -30.24 49.53 46.63
C ALA A 571 -31.43 48.98 45.82
N ASP A 572 -32.45 49.81 45.57
CA ASP A 572 -33.64 49.50 44.77
C ASP A 572 -33.36 49.46 43.25
N ALA A 573 -32.22 49.98 42.80
CA ALA A 573 -31.80 49.89 41.40
C ALA A 573 -31.21 48.52 41.02
N TRP A 574 -31.06 47.60 41.98
CA TRP A 574 -30.55 46.24 41.78
C TRP A 574 -31.71 45.25 41.70
N HIS A 575 -31.77 44.46 40.62
CA HIS A 575 -32.80 43.43 40.42
C HIS A 575 -32.16 42.12 39.97
N GLY A 576 -32.37 41.05 40.74
CA GLY A 576 -31.83 39.72 40.44
C GLY A 576 -30.29 39.72 40.37
N LYS A 577 -29.74 39.41 39.19
CA LYS A 577 -28.30 39.21 38.94
C LYS A 577 -27.54 40.47 38.49
N GLY A 578 -28.16 41.64 38.54
CA GLY A 578 -27.51 42.85 38.07
C GLY A 578 -28.32 44.11 38.34
N LEU A 579 -27.83 45.19 37.76
CA LEU A 579 -28.44 46.49 37.90
C LEU A 579 -29.53 46.69 36.83
N ALA A 580 -30.71 47.12 37.27
CA ALA A 580 -31.92 47.23 36.46
C ALA A 580 -31.86 48.35 35.41
N VAL A 581 -31.05 49.37 35.65
CA VAL A 581 -30.85 50.50 34.73
C VAL A 581 -29.69 50.19 33.77
N LYS A 582 -29.74 50.67 32.51
CA LYS A 582 -28.63 50.54 31.55
C LYS A 582 -27.36 51.13 32.11
N TRP A 583 -26.29 50.34 32.21
CA TRP A 583 -25.07 50.75 32.90
C TRP A 583 -24.22 51.83 32.26
N GLN A 584 -24.54 52.10 31.01
CA GLN A 584 -23.98 53.17 30.21
C GLN A 584 -24.67 54.52 30.46
N ASP A 585 -25.81 54.57 31.17
CA ASP A 585 -26.56 55.80 31.43
C ASP A 585 -25.88 56.68 32.51
N PRO A 586 -25.41 57.90 32.18
CA PRO A 586 -24.70 58.79 33.11
C PRO A 586 -25.61 59.36 34.22
N ALA A 587 -26.92 59.42 34.01
CA ALA A 587 -27.84 60.15 34.90
C ALA A 587 -28.23 59.38 36.18
N SER A 588 -27.90 58.09 36.27
CA SER A 588 -28.45 57.18 37.28
C SER A 588 -27.45 56.72 38.37
N ARG A 589 -26.20 57.24 38.41
CA ARG A 589 -25.08 56.57 39.12
C ARG A 589 -23.95 57.47 39.58
N VAL A 590 -23.24 57.01 40.62
CA VAL A 590 -21.89 57.45 40.96
C VAL A 590 -20.89 56.46 40.37
N ARG A 591 -19.98 56.92 39.51
CA ARG A 591 -18.83 56.16 39.01
C ARG A 591 -17.61 56.62 39.79
N GLN A 592 -16.97 55.70 40.50
CA GLN A 592 -15.79 56.01 41.31
C GLN A 592 -14.62 55.10 40.92
N PRO A 593 -13.46 55.64 40.54
CA PRO A 593 -12.28 54.82 40.28
C PRO A 593 -11.91 54.01 41.53
N LEU A 594 -11.58 52.72 41.35
CA LEU A 594 -11.21 51.83 42.45
C LEU A 594 -10.07 52.44 43.29
N ALA A 595 -9.01 52.93 42.64
CA ALA A 595 -7.84 53.50 43.30
C ALA A 595 -8.18 54.60 44.32
N THR A 596 -9.10 55.50 43.98
CA THR A 596 -9.49 56.66 44.81
C THR A 596 -10.74 56.43 45.64
N ALA A 597 -11.35 55.25 45.56
CA ALA A 597 -12.54 54.91 46.34
C ALA A 597 -12.23 54.77 47.83
N ASP A 598 -13.01 55.42 48.69
CA ASP A 598 -12.99 55.15 50.13
C ASP A 598 -13.79 53.87 50.40
N PRO A 599 -13.14 52.76 50.81
CA PRO A 599 -13.81 51.47 50.99
C PRO A 599 -14.95 51.51 52.02
N ALA A 600 -14.89 52.42 53.00
CA ALA A 600 -15.91 52.55 54.04
C ALA A 600 -17.22 53.19 53.54
N MET A 601 -17.17 53.90 52.40
CA MET A 601 -18.30 54.64 51.83
C MET A 601 -19.02 53.88 50.72
N ILE A 602 -18.60 52.66 50.41
CA ILE A 602 -19.22 51.83 49.37
C ILE A 602 -20.47 51.15 49.96
N PRO A 603 -21.64 51.28 49.32
CA PRO A 603 -22.87 50.68 49.82
C PRO A 603 -22.84 49.15 49.73
N GLY A 604 -23.82 48.48 50.36
CA GLY A 604 -23.91 47.02 50.47
C GLY A 604 -23.94 46.21 49.16
N VAL A 605 -24.00 46.88 48.00
CA VAL A 605 -23.90 46.29 46.67
C VAL A 605 -23.25 47.28 45.71
N TYR A 606 -22.35 46.79 44.86
CA TYR A 606 -21.68 47.61 43.84
C TYR A 606 -21.33 46.77 42.61
N GLY A 607 -21.10 47.43 41.47
CA GLY A 607 -20.58 46.80 40.26
C GLY A 607 -19.10 47.09 40.07
N LEU A 608 -18.36 46.12 39.55
CA LEU A 608 -16.98 46.25 39.10
C LEU A 608 -16.96 46.30 37.57
N LEU A 609 -16.67 47.48 37.03
CA LEU A 609 -16.37 47.67 35.62
C LEU A 609 -14.84 47.62 35.45
N PRO A 610 -14.24 46.52 34.96
CA PRO A 610 -12.79 46.41 34.80
C PRO A 610 -12.26 47.49 33.85
N ASP A 611 -11.03 47.93 34.08
CA ASP A 611 -10.28 48.81 33.17
C ASP A 611 -10.03 48.15 31.80
N ARG A 612 -9.78 48.97 30.77
CA ARG A 612 -9.58 48.52 29.38
C ARG A 612 -8.48 47.47 29.19
N HIS A 613 -7.52 47.35 30.09
CA HIS A 613 -6.43 46.37 30.02
C HIS A 613 -6.76 45.03 30.74
N VAL A 614 -7.95 44.89 31.32
CA VAL A 614 -8.36 43.73 32.11
C VAL A 614 -9.47 42.95 31.40
N ILE A 615 -9.41 41.63 31.48
CA ILE A 615 -10.48 40.71 31.09
C ILE A 615 -10.87 39.85 32.28
N ILE A 616 -12.16 39.65 32.47
CA ILE A 616 -12.70 38.72 33.47
C ILE A 616 -13.41 37.61 32.71
N LEU A 617 -13.03 36.36 32.98
CA LEU A 617 -13.74 35.17 32.53
C LEU A 617 -14.75 34.79 33.61
N ASP A 618 -16.03 34.88 33.29
CA ASP A 618 -17.15 34.57 34.17
C ASP A 618 -17.60 33.13 33.89
N ILE A 619 -17.18 32.22 34.76
CA ILE A 619 -17.36 30.77 34.63
C ILE A 619 -18.60 30.38 35.41
N ASP A 620 -19.70 30.16 34.70
CA ASP A 620 -21.00 29.83 35.28
C ASP A 620 -21.19 28.32 35.46
N ALA A 621 -21.96 27.95 36.49
CA ALA A 621 -22.45 26.59 36.66
C ALA A 621 -23.64 26.30 35.74
N ALA A 622 -23.69 25.10 35.17
CA ALA A 622 -24.79 24.68 34.31
C ALA A 622 -26.13 24.61 35.08
N LYS A 623 -27.18 25.26 34.57
CA LYS A 623 -28.49 25.37 35.25
C LYS A 623 -29.42 24.15 35.06
N HIS A 624 -29.17 23.29 34.06
CA HIS A 624 -30.06 22.18 33.68
C HIS A 624 -29.32 20.94 33.14
N GLY A 625 -28.37 20.38 33.91
CA GLY A 625 -27.72 19.11 33.55
C GLY A 625 -26.83 19.16 32.29
N GLY A 626 -26.35 20.35 31.92
CA GLY A 626 -25.35 20.55 30.86
C GLY A 626 -23.91 20.52 31.38
N ILE A 627 -22.94 20.64 30.46
CA ILE A 627 -21.51 20.70 30.79
C ILE A 627 -21.23 21.97 31.60
N ASP A 628 -20.58 21.82 32.75
CA ASP A 628 -20.19 22.93 33.63
C ASP A 628 -19.11 23.79 32.96
N GLY A 629 -19.05 25.08 33.28
CA GLY A 629 -18.00 25.97 32.77
C GLY A 629 -16.60 25.47 33.14
N ILE A 630 -16.45 24.83 34.29
CA ILE A 630 -15.19 24.20 34.73
C ILE A 630 -14.81 23.00 33.86
N ASP A 631 -15.77 22.14 33.53
CA ASP A 631 -15.50 20.95 32.73
C ASP A 631 -15.07 21.37 31.32
N THR A 632 -15.65 22.48 30.81
CA THR A 632 -15.20 23.09 29.56
C THR A 632 -13.80 23.69 29.69
N LEU A 633 -13.53 24.41 30.77
CA LEU A 633 -12.21 24.98 31.06
C LEU A 633 -11.14 23.87 31.12
N ALA A 634 -11.41 22.76 31.79
CA ALA A 634 -10.50 21.62 31.93
C ALA A 634 -10.25 20.87 30.63
N ALA A 635 -11.18 20.95 29.67
CA ALA A 635 -11.04 20.36 28.34
C ALA A 635 -10.23 21.24 27.37
N ILE A 636 -9.81 22.46 27.76
CA ILE A 636 -9.03 23.34 26.88
C ILE A 636 -7.61 22.77 26.69
N PRO A 637 -7.18 22.48 25.44
CA PRO A 637 -5.88 21.89 25.19
C PRO A 637 -4.70 22.75 25.68
N GLY A 638 -3.84 22.14 26.48
CA GLY A 638 -2.64 22.77 27.04
C GLY A 638 -2.89 23.69 28.23
N LEU A 639 -4.10 23.74 28.78
CA LEU A 639 -4.38 24.45 30.02
C LEU A 639 -3.89 23.65 31.24
N THR A 640 -3.28 24.33 32.21
CA THR A 640 -2.81 23.74 33.45
C THR A 640 -3.42 24.45 34.67
N VAL A 641 -3.36 23.81 35.85
CA VAL A 641 -3.76 24.46 37.11
C VAL A 641 -2.91 25.72 37.40
N GLY A 642 -1.66 25.76 36.92
CA GLY A 642 -0.77 26.91 37.05
C GLY A 642 -1.28 28.15 36.31
N ASP A 643 -1.92 27.94 35.17
CA ASP A 643 -2.52 29.02 34.37
C ASP A 643 -3.70 29.71 35.09
N LEU A 644 -4.30 29.03 36.06
CA LEU A 644 -5.42 29.53 36.87
C LEU A 644 -4.95 30.24 38.15
N VAL A 645 -3.65 30.40 38.33
CA VAL A 645 -3.07 31.14 39.47
C VAL A 645 -3.18 32.63 39.20
N THR A 646 -4.38 33.16 39.45
CA THR A 646 -4.70 34.56 39.26
C THR A 646 -5.59 35.09 40.40
N MET A 647 -6.09 36.31 40.26
CA MET A 647 -7.15 36.82 41.12
C MET A 647 -8.48 36.16 40.76
N VAL A 648 -9.10 35.51 41.73
CA VAL A 648 -10.35 34.77 41.57
C VAL A 648 -11.41 35.29 42.52
N MET A 649 -12.58 35.62 41.99
CA MET A 649 -13.72 36.10 42.78
C MET A 649 -14.86 35.09 42.68
N ARG A 650 -15.46 34.72 43.82
CA ARG A 650 -16.61 33.82 43.85
C ARG A 650 -17.91 34.59 43.74
N SER A 651 -18.82 34.08 42.93
CA SER A 651 -20.21 34.53 42.83
C SER A 651 -21.15 33.41 43.27
N PRO A 652 -22.45 33.70 43.51
CA PRO A 652 -23.46 32.66 43.75
C PRO A 652 -23.69 31.72 42.56
N HIS A 653 -23.13 32.04 41.40
CA HIS A 653 -23.41 31.36 40.13
C HIS A 653 -22.17 30.72 39.51
N GLY A 654 -20.98 31.02 40.04
CA GLY A 654 -19.75 30.73 39.33
C GLY A 654 -18.49 31.34 39.95
N LEU A 655 -17.46 31.40 39.13
CA LEU A 655 -16.17 32.02 39.43
C LEU A 655 -15.82 33.07 38.38
N HIS A 656 -15.23 34.17 38.83
CA HIS A 656 -14.63 35.16 37.96
C HIS A 656 -13.11 35.01 38.02
N LEU A 657 -12.48 34.61 36.91
CA LEU A 657 -11.03 34.61 36.75
C LEU A 657 -10.59 35.90 36.09
N VAL A 658 -9.68 36.64 36.72
CA VAL A 658 -9.27 37.97 36.23
C VAL A 658 -7.89 37.87 35.60
N TYR A 659 -7.68 38.45 34.42
CA TYR A 659 -6.38 38.47 33.76
C TYR A 659 -6.10 39.83 33.13
N ARG A 660 -4.81 40.14 32.94
CA ARG A 660 -4.39 41.20 32.02
C ARG A 660 -4.63 40.74 30.59
N MET A 661 -5.22 41.62 29.79
CA MET A 661 -5.52 41.36 28.40
C MET A 661 -4.25 41.52 27.54
N PRO A 662 -4.05 40.68 26.50
CA PRO A 662 -3.01 40.90 25.50
C PRO A 662 -3.13 42.29 24.86
N ALA A 663 -2.00 42.93 24.54
CA ALA A 663 -1.99 44.32 24.09
C ALA A 663 -2.76 44.52 22.76
N ASP A 664 -2.71 43.53 21.89
CA ASP A 664 -3.38 43.48 20.59
C ASP A 664 -4.89 43.21 20.66
N TRP A 665 -5.41 42.90 21.86
CA TRP A 665 -6.83 42.66 22.13
C TRP A 665 -7.54 43.89 22.71
N ILE A 666 -6.80 44.82 23.30
CA ILE A 666 -7.34 46.02 23.94
C ILE A 666 -8.18 46.81 22.93
N GLY A 667 -9.44 47.05 23.26
CA GLY A 667 -10.39 47.76 22.39
C GLY A 667 -10.93 46.94 21.20
N ARG A 668 -10.54 45.66 21.06
CA ARG A 668 -10.99 44.77 19.98
C ARG A 668 -11.86 43.60 20.44
N VAL A 669 -11.76 43.19 21.71
CA VAL A 669 -12.59 42.09 22.24
C VAL A 669 -13.91 42.64 22.78
N LYS A 670 -15.02 42.01 22.39
CA LYS A 670 -16.37 42.33 22.85
C LYS A 670 -16.66 41.60 24.16
N ALA A 671 -17.57 42.15 24.95
CA ALA A 671 -18.25 41.35 25.96
C ALA A 671 -19.09 40.29 25.26
N ALA A 672 -18.93 39.03 25.65
CA ALA A 672 -19.56 37.90 25.00
C ALA A 672 -20.17 36.98 26.05
N THR A 673 -21.27 36.33 25.69
CA THR A 673 -21.92 35.33 26.53
C THR A 673 -21.86 33.97 25.85
N HIS A 674 -21.61 32.92 26.62
CA HIS A 674 -21.48 31.55 26.13
C HIS A 674 -20.50 31.39 24.97
N VAL A 675 -19.22 31.72 25.19
CA VAL A 675 -18.16 31.55 24.18
C VAL A 675 -18.11 30.09 23.73
N HIS A 676 -18.17 29.83 22.42
CA HIS A 676 -18.32 28.48 21.85
C HIS A 676 -19.55 27.69 22.35
N GLY A 677 -20.58 28.36 22.86
CA GLY A 677 -21.73 27.71 23.49
C GLY A 677 -21.47 27.14 24.90
N ALA A 678 -20.27 27.37 25.46
CA ALA A 678 -19.89 26.95 26.81
C ALA A 678 -20.51 27.81 27.90
N GLN A 679 -20.52 27.38 29.17
CA GLN A 679 -20.89 28.22 30.32
C GLN A 679 -19.74 29.14 30.76
N ILE A 680 -19.12 29.84 29.80
CA ILE A 680 -18.03 30.80 30.03
C ILE A 680 -18.36 32.11 29.29
N ASP A 681 -18.48 33.19 30.05
CA ASP A 681 -18.75 34.55 29.60
C ASP A 681 -17.47 35.41 29.63
N LEU A 682 -17.35 36.37 28.71
CA LEU A 682 -16.28 37.36 28.68
C LEU A 682 -16.78 38.71 29.17
N ARG A 683 -16.20 39.21 30.26
CA ARG A 683 -16.43 40.57 30.76
C ARG A 683 -15.16 41.38 30.49
N THR A 684 -15.16 42.08 29.37
CA THR A 684 -14.01 42.86 28.89
C THR A 684 -14.04 44.30 29.43
N GLY A 685 -12.85 44.86 29.65
CA GLY A 685 -12.64 46.23 30.12
C GLY A 685 -13.55 47.28 29.49
N GLU A 686 -14.13 48.14 30.32
CA GLU A 686 -15.05 49.25 29.98
C GLU A 686 -16.34 48.86 29.23
N ARG A 687 -16.53 47.58 28.89
CA ARG A 687 -17.63 47.09 28.03
C ARG A 687 -18.64 46.20 28.76
N SER A 688 -18.30 45.70 29.94
CA SER A 688 -19.20 44.91 30.79
C SER A 688 -18.75 44.99 32.24
N TYR A 689 -19.64 44.73 33.19
CA TYR A 689 -19.33 44.75 34.62
C TYR A 689 -19.72 43.42 35.26
N VAL A 690 -19.14 43.14 36.42
CA VAL A 690 -19.56 42.05 37.31
C VAL A 690 -20.03 42.64 38.64
N VAL A 691 -20.85 41.92 39.41
CA VAL A 691 -21.17 42.37 40.77
C VAL A 691 -19.94 42.21 41.66
N GLY A 692 -19.65 43.23 42.46
CA GLY A 692 -18.44 43.32 43.25
C GLY A 692 -18.38 42.31 44.41
N PRO A 693 -17.20 41.78 44.76
CA PRO A 693 -17.01 40.86 45.87
C PRO A 693 -17.46 41.47 47.21
N GLY A 694 -18.11 40.67 48.05
CA GLY A 694 -18.67 41.12 49.33
C GLY A 694 -20.04 41.79 49.25
N SER A 695 -20.60 41.95 48.04
CA SER A 695 -21.95 42.49 47.85
C SER A 695 -23.04 41.56 48.40
N ARG A 696 -24.12 42.15 48.91
CA ARG A 696 -25.33 41.46 49.36
C ARG A 696 -26.55 42.05 48.66
N ILE A 697 -27.27 41.21 47.91
CA ILE A 697 -28.47 41.61 47.16
C ILE A 697 -29.67 40.89 47.75
N VAL A 698 -30.76 41.61 48.04
CA VAL A 698 -32.03 41.01 48.45
C VAL A 698 -32.88 40.79 47.19
N VAL A 699 -33.19 39.54 46.89
CA VAL A 699 -34.04 39.14 45.75
C VAL A 699 -35.20 38.32 46.29
N ASP A 700 -36.44 38.78 46.07
CA ASP A 700 -37.66 38.09 46.50
C ASP A 700 -37.66 37.67 47.98
N GLY A 701 -37.12 38.53 48.86
CA GLY A 701 -37.02 38.29 50.30
C GLY A 701 -35.85 37.40 50.74
N SER A 702 -35.06 36.86 49.81
CA SER A 702 -33.86 36.05 50.08
C SER A 702 -32.59 36.87 49.86
N VAL A 703 -31.58 36.69 50.73
CA VAL A 703 -30.27 37.36 50.59
C VAL A 703 -29.37 36.50 49.70
N VAL A 704 -28.92 37.08 48.59
CA VAL A 704 -27.90 36.54 47.69
C VAL A 704 -26.56 37.19 48.04
N GLU A 705 -25.63 36.39 48.54
CA GLU A 705 -24.29 36.86 48.93
C GLU A 705 -23.25 36.60 47.83
N TYR A 706 -22.41 37.58 47.53
CA TYR A 706 -21.23 37.43 46.70
C TYR A 706 -20.01 37.19 47.61
N PRO A 707 -19.56 35.93 47.80
CA PRO A 707 -18.70 35.57 48.92
C PRO A 707 -17.36 36.30 48.99
N GLY A 708 -16.84 36.76 47.84
CA GLY A 708 -15.66 37.62 47.80
C GLY A 708 -14.51 37.06 46.95
N VAL A 709 -13.34 37.69 47.08
CA VAL A 709 -12.08 37.22 46.51
C VAL A 709 -11.66 35.94 47.23
N VAL A 710 -11.44 34.85 46.50
CA VAL A 710 -11.08 33.53 47.04
C VAL A 710 -9.64 33.12 46.74
N ALA A 711 -9.01 33.76 45.76
CA ALA A 711 -7.59 33.59 45.48
C ALA A 711 -6.98 34.90 44.98
N LEU A 712 -5.71 35.11 45.31
CA LEU A 712 -4.89 36.22 44.83
C LEU A 712 -3.66 35.68 44.10
N PRO A 713 -3.12 36.41 43.11
CA PRO A 713 -1.84 36.09 42.49
C PRO A 713 -0.72 36.02 43.55
N PRO A 714 0.32 35.18 43.38
CA PRO A 714 1.44 35.10 44.31
C PRO A 714 2.16 36.45 44.42
N ILE A 715 2.81 36.67 45.57
CA ILE A 715 3.69 37.83 45.75
C ILE A 715 4.94 37.59 44.92
N VAL A 716 5.19 38.46 43.94
CA VAL A 716 6.44 38.52 43.20
C VAL A 716 7.37 39.42 44.00
N ARG A 717 8.52 38.89 44.41
CA ARG A 717 9.57 39.69 45.05
C ARG A 717 10.43 40.33 43.97
N ASP A 718 10.79 41.58 44.14
CA ASP A 718 11.78 42.23 43.28
C ASP A 718 13.15 41.54 43.42
N GLU A 719 14.01 41.69 42.42
CA GLU A 719 15.34 41.05 42.37
C GLU A 719 16.24 41.42 43.58
N ASP A 720 15.90 42.50 44.29
CA ASP A 720 16.61 43.02 45.47
C ASP A 720 16.02 42.55 46.83
N GLY A 721 14.98 41.71 46.85
CA GLY A 721 14.53 40.97 48.05
C GLY A 721 13.75 41.72 49.13
N ASP A 722 13.67 43.06 49.10
CA ASP A 722 13.09 43.88 50.19
C ASP A 722 11.70 44.49 49.90
N GLY A 723 11.07 44.12 48.78
CA GLY A 723 9.70 44.52 48.42
C GLY A 723 9.04 43.47 47.54
N GLY A 724 7.79 43.13 47.83
CA GLY A 724 7.02 42.21 46.99
C GLY A 724 5.60 42.71 46.77
N CYS A 725 5.15 42.67 45.51
CA CYS A 725 3.79 43.03 45.12
C CYS A 725 3.05 41.82 44.53
N ARG A 726 1.72 41.82 44.59
CA ARG A 726 0.90 40.88 43.82
C ARG A 726 0.60 41.54 42.49
N ARG A 727 0.95 40.90 41.38
CA ARG A 727 0.67 41.44 40.04
C ARG A 727 -0.29 40.54 39.29
N LEU A 728 -1.25 41.14 38.59
CA LEU A 728 -2.20 40.40 37.76
C LEU A 728 -1.45 39.73 36.57
N PRO A 729 -1.56 38.40 36.40
CA PRO A 729 -0.91 37.71 35.29
C PRO A 729 -1.57 38.04 33.95
N MET A 730 -0.80 37.91 32.88
CA MET A 730 -1.31 37.96 31.50
C MET A 730 -2.23 36.76 31.25
N LEU A 731 -3.24 36.94 30.39
CA LEU A 731 -4.10 35.84 29.94
C LEU A 731 -3.25 34.68 29.39
N PRO A 732 -3.38 33.46 29.93
CA PRO A 732 -2.59 32.30 29.50
C PRO A 732 -2.76 31.99 28.00
N PRO A 733 -1.70 31.56 27.30
CA PRO A 733 -1.76 31.27 25.86
C PRO A 733 -2.82 30.23 25.46
N ALA A 734 -3.06 29.21 26.30
CA ALA A 734 -4.09 28.20 26.05
C ALA A 734 -5.50 28.82 26.01
N LEU A 735 -5.84 29.65 27.01
CA LEU A 735 -7.10 30.40 27.06
C LEU A 735 -7.20 31.43 25.93
N ALA A 736 -6.09 32.12 25.63
CA ALA A 736 -6.07 33.10 24.56
C ALA A 736 -6.39 32.46 23.19
N ARG A 737 -5.76 31.32 22.87
CA ARG A 737 -6.01 30.58 21.63
C ARG A 737 -7.45 30.05 21.56
N TRP A 738 -7.97 29.53 22.67
CA TRP A 738 -9.35 29.05 22.73
C TRP A 738 -10.36 30.17 22.46
N ILE A 739 -10.21 31.34 23.09
CA ILE A 739 -11.07 32.51 22.84
C ILE A 739 -10.95 32.99 21.38
N MET A 740 -9.75 33.01 20.79
CA MET A 740 -9.53 33.44 19.40
C MET A 740 -10.22 32.56 18.34
N GLN A 741 -10.51 31.30 18.66
CA GLN A 741 -11.22 30.41 17.74
C GLN A 741 -12.69 30.83 17.57
N ASP A 742 -13.28 31.52 18.55
CA ASP A 742 -14.63 32.08 18.43
C ASP A 742 -14.56 33.45 17.75
N LYS A 743 -14.68 33.47 16.43
CA LYS A 743 -14.57 34.72 15.65
C LYS A 743 -15.64 35.75 16.01
N SER A 744 -16.72 35.38 16.71
CA SER A 744 -17.80 36.30 17.08
C SER A 744 -17.40 37.30 18.18
N VAL A 745 -16.36 36.97 18.97
CA VAL A 745 -15.98 37.76 20.16
C VAL A 745 -15.08 38.97 19.84
N PHE A 746 -14.63 39.13 18.60
CA PHE A 746 -13.81 40.28 18.17
C PHE A 746 -14.62 41.30 17.34
N ASP A 747 -14.29 42.58 17.47
CA ASP A 747 -14.76 43.67 16.61
C ASP A 747 -14.16 43.56 15.21
N ALA A 748 -14.96 43.85 14.18
CA ALA A 748 -14.45 44.08 12.83
C ALA A 748 -13.69 45.42 12.82
N PRO A 749 -12.51 45.53 12.19
CA PRO A 749 -11.68 46.73 12.26
C PRO A 749 -12.39 47.95 11.67
N THR A 750 -12.61 48.98 12.50
CA THR A 750 -13.21 50.27 12.12
C THR A 750 -12.14 51.26 11.67
N SER A 751 -12.15 51.65 10.39
CA SER A 751 -11.32 52.73 9.86
C SER A 751 -12.01 54.09 10.04
N SER A 752 -11.65 54.88 11.08
CA SER A 752 -11.61 56.36 11.00
C SER A 752 -11.31 57.03 12.35
N ALA A 753 -10.23 57.81 12.40
CA ALA A 753 -10.19 59.13 13.05
C ALA A 753 -9.08 59.96 12.38
N ALA A 754 -9.45 61.13 11.87
CA ALA A 754 -8.64 62.02 11.04
C ALA A 754 -8.12 63.23 11.84
N ALA A 755 -6.98 63.80 11.42
CA ALA A 755 -6.82 65.22 11.03
C ALA A 755 -5.35 65.69 11.19
N ASP A 756 -4.67 65.95 10.06
CA ASP A 756 -4.32 67.33 9.71
C ASP A 756 -4.11 67.45 8.19
N GLY A 757 -4.64 68.52 7.61
CA GLY A 757 -4.87 68.64 6.17
C GLY A 757 -3.82 69.49 5.44
N ARG A 758 -3.28 68.95 4.33
CA ARG A 758 -3.25 69.55 2.97
C ARG A 758 -2.54 68.60 1.99
N ARG A 759 -3.25 68.27 0.90
CA ARG A 759 -2.93 67.33 -0.22
C ARG A 759 -1.94 67.95 -1.24
N PRO A 760 -1.47 67.24 -2.29
CA PRO A 760 -1.53 65.79 -2.61
C PRO A 760 -0.16 65.18 -2.99
N TYR A 761 0.11 63.92 -2.67
CA TYR A 761 0.86 63.05 -3.59
C TYR A 761 0.45 61.59 -3.34
N HIS A 762 -0.09 61.00 -4.41
CA HIS A 762 -0.42 59.59 -4.57
C HIS A 762 0.82 58.70 -4.37
N VAL A 763 0.73 57.72 -3.46
CA VAL A 763 1.34 56.39 -3.62
C VAL A 763 0.40 55.39 -2.92
N PRO A 764 0.06 54.24 -3.52
CA PRO A 764 -1.29 53.68 -3.47
C PRO A 764 -1.45 52.55 -2.42
N VAL A 765 -2.70 52.37 -2.00
CA VAL A 765 -3.25 51.07 -1.58
C VAL A 765 -2.77 50.02 -2.60
N PRO A 766 -2.35 48.80 -2.25
CA PRO A 766 -2.26 47.77 -3.28
C PRO A 766 -3.66 47.66 -3.85
N ALA A 767 -3.83 48.20 -5.06
CA ALA A 767 -5.07 48.11 -5.78
C ALA A 767 -5.44 46.63 -5.76
N ASP A 768 -6.71 46.33 -5.47
CA ASP A 768 -7.31 45.16 -6.09
C ASP A 768 -7.12 45.42 -7.59
N ASP A 769 -6.04 44.87 -8.16
CA ASP A 769 -5.54 45.14 -9.51
C ASP A 769 -6.52 44.62 -10.58
N GLY A 770 -7.69 44.14 -10.15
CA GLY A 770 -8.72 43.48 -10.92
C GLY A 770 -8.33 42.05 -11.25
N HIS A 771 -7.03 41.76 -11.33
CA HIS A 771 -6.49 40.56 -11.95
C HIS A 771 -6.79 39.31 -11.12
N VAL A 772 -6.98 38.20 -11.82
CA VAL A 772 -7.05 36.89 -11.17
C VAL A 772 -5.64 36.30 -11.15
N PRO A 773 -5.13 35.85 -9.99
CA PRO A 773 -3.85 35.17 -9.94
C PRO A 773 -3.85 33.93 -10.83
N ILE A 774 -2.92 33.86 -11.79
CA ILE A 774 -2.73 32.70 -12.66
C ILE A 774 -1.66 31.82 -12.02
N PRO A 775 -2.01 30.64 -11.48
CA PRO A 775 -1.03 29.73 -10.90
C PRO A 775 -0.08 29.16 -11.98
N PRO A 776 1.17 28.81 -11.62
CA PRO A 776 2.12 28.21 -12.56
C PRO A 776 1.58 26.88 -13.09
N MET A 777 1.58 26.71 -14.42
CA MET A 777 1.09 25.51 -15.08
C MET A 777 2.23 24.53 -15.36
N MET A 778 2.20 23.36 -14.72
CA MET A 778 3.21 22.31 -14.90
C MET A 778 2.85 21.38 -16.08
N PRO A 779 3.83 20.84 -16.82
CA PRO A 779 3.58 19.85 -17.87
C PRO A 779 2.77 18.65 -17.33
N GLY A 780 1.59 18.38 -17.91
CA GLY A 780 0.69 17.29 -17.53
C GLY A 780 -0.53 17.68 -16.69
N ALA A 781 -0.55 18.87 -16.09
CA ALA A 781 -1.69 19.39 -15.31
C ALA A 781 -2.30 20.69 -15.91
N THR A 782 -1.82 21.11 -17.08
CA THR A 782 -2.15 22.39 -17.73
C THR A 782 -3.66 22.56 -17.99
N HIS A 783 -4.36 21.49 -18.37
CA HIS A 783 -5.74 21.60 -18.85
C HIS A 783 -6.76 21.98 -17.75
N ASP A 784 -6.70 21.33 -16.59
CA ASP A 784 -7.63 21.62 -15.48
C ASP A 784 -7.35 22.99 -14.85
N VAL A 785 -6.06 23.31 -14.66
CA VAL A 785 -5.64 24.60 -14.10
C VAL A 785 -6.03 25.76 -15.03
N LEU A 786 -5.89 25.57 -16.35
CA LEU A 786 -6.33 26.54 -17.35
C LEU A 786 -7.85 26.74 -17.30
N ARG A 787 -8.63 25.66 -17.29
CA ARG A 787 -10.09 25.71 -17.27
C ARG A 787 -10.62 26.43 -16.02
N ASP A 788 -10.09 26.07 -14.86
CA ASP A 788 -10.56 26.62 -13.58
C ASP A 788 -10.17 28.10 -13.42
N THR A 789 -8.99 28.49 -13.92
CA THR A 789 -8.55 29.89 -13.91
C THR A 789 -9.37 30.73 -14.89
N ALA A 790 -9.68 30.20 -16.09
CA ALA A 790 -10.55 30.86 -17.07
C ALA A 790 -11.97 31.08 -16.49
N LEU A 791 -12.55 30.08 -15.82
CA LEU A 791 -13.84 30.19 -15.13
C LEU A 791 -13.82 31.25 -14.03
N ARG A 792 -12.71 31.36 -13.28
CA ARG A 792 -12.56 32.36 -12.21
C ARG A 792 -12.46 33.78 -12.77
N ILE A 793 -11.73 33.98 -13.87
CA ILE A 793 -11.65 35.27 -14.58
C ILE A 793 -13.03 35.66 -15.13
N ALA A 794 -13.66 34.77 -15.90
CA ALA A 794 -14.95 35.04 -16.52
C ALA A 794 -16.07 35.25 -15.49
N GLY A 795 -16.11 34.44 -14.43
CA GLY A 795 -17.07 34.60 -13.33
C GLY A 795 -16.87 35.89 -12.53
N ARG A 796 -15.62 36.31 -12.31
CA ARG A 796 -15.32 37.60 -11.67
C ARG A 796 -15.74 38.77 -12.56
N ALA A 797 -15.50 38.69 -13.86
CA ALA A 797 -15.94 39.68 -14.84
C ALA A 797 -17.46 39.83 -14.86
N ALA A 798 -18.18 38.72 -14.91
CA ALA A 798 -19.64 38.69 -14.89
C ALA A 798 -20.21 39.24 -13.56
N HIS A 799 -19.66 38.83 -12.41
CA HIS A 799 -20.13 39.25 -11.08
C HIS A 799 -19.87 40.74 -10.80
N ARG A 800 -18.73 41.28 -11.25
CA ARG A 800 -18.34 42.69 -10.99
C ARG A 800 -18.72 43.65 -12.12
N GLY A 801 -19.28 43.16 -13.21
CA GLY A 801 -19.67 43.98 -14.35
C GLY A 801 -18.48 44.59 -15.09
N TYR A 802 -17.33 43.90 -15.12
CA TYR A 802 -16.19 44.36 -15.92
C TYR A 802 -16.53 44.30 -17.41
N ASP A 803 -15.99 45.24 -18.18
CA ASP A 803 -16.25 45.33 -19.61
C ASP A 803 -15.56 44.21 -20.41
N ARG A 804 -15.96 44.07 -21.67
CA ARG A 804 -15.43 43.03 -22.56
C ARG A 804 -13.92 43.20 -22.80
N GLN A 805 -13.45 44.44 -22.83
CA GLN A 805 -12.05 44.76 -23.07
C GLN A 805 -11.15 44.29 -21.92
N TRP A 806 -11.62 44.42 -20.68
CA TRP A 806 -10.95 43.90 -19.49
C TRP A 806 -10.91 42.37 -19.49
N LEU A 807 -12.04 41.72 -19.79
CA LEU A 807 -12.14 40.26 -19.86
C LEU A 807 -11.18 39.69 -20.92
N ASP A 808 -11.17 40.28 -22.12
CA ASP A 808 -10.30 39.82 -23.21
C ASP A 808 -8.82 39.99 -22.84
N GLY A 809 -8.44 41.10 -22.18
CA GLY A 809 -7.09 41.32 -21.68
C GLY A 809 -6.62 40.30 -20.63
N GLU A 810 -7.50 39.88 -19.71
CA GLU A 810 -7.17 38.82 -18.75
C GLU A 810 -7.09 37.44 -19.39
N MET A 811 -7.91 37.17 -20.40
CA MET A 811 -7.83 35.92 -21.16
C MET A 811 -6.54 35.84 -21.98
N ASP A 812 -6.06 36.96 -22.51
CA ASP A 812 -4.75 37.03 -23.18
C ASP A 812 -3.59 36.82 -22.21
N ARG A 813 -3.67 37.36 -20.98
CA ARG A 813 -2.72 37.04 -19.91
C ARG A 813 -2.71 35.55 -19.58
N LEU A 814 -3.88 34.91 -19.56
CA LEU A 814 -3.98 33.47 -19.35
C LEU A 814 -3.36 32.68 -20.51
N ARG A 815 -3.64 33.05 -21.76
CA ARG A 815 -3.02 32.44 -22.96
C ARG A 815 -1.49 32.52 -22.91
N ALA A 816 -0.96 33.67 -22.52
CA ALA A 816 0.49 33.90 -22.42
C ALA A 816 1.16 33.06 -21.31
N ALA A 817 0.39 32.66 -20.28
CA ALA A 817 0.88 31.83 -19.18
C ALA A 817 0.83 30.32 -19.48
N VAL A 818 0.17 29.91 -20.58
CA VAL A 818 0.13 28.49 -20.99
C VAL A 818 1.48 28.08 -21.59
N PRO A 819 2.08 26.95 -21.16
CA PRO A 819 3.34 26.46 -21.72
C PRO A 819 3.26 26.22 -23.23
N ALA A 820 4.33 26.55 -23.97
CA ALA A 820 4.38 26.46 -25.44
C ALA A 820 4.13 25.04 -26.02
N GLY A 821 4.21 23.99 -25.20
CA GLY A 821 3.91 22.61 -25.60
C GLY A 821 2.43 22.21 -25.51
N HIS A 822 1.54 23.07 -25.02
CA HIS A 822 0.09 22.81 -24.96
C HIS A 822 -0.59 23.22 -26.28
N ASP A 823 -1.58 22.43 -26.74
CA ASP A 823 -2.28 22.72 -28.00
C ASP A 823 -3.02 24.07 -27.91
N PRO A 824 -2.71 25.06 -28.78
CA PRO A 824 -3.39 26.35 -28.80
C PRO A 824 -4.91 26.23 -29.03
N ARG A 825 -5.38 25.23 -29.78
CA ARG A 825 -6.81 25.02 -30.05
C ARG A 825 -7.56 24.60 -28.79
N ASP A 826 -6.95 23.77 -27.96
CA ASP A 826 -7.52 23.36 -26.68
C ASP A 826 -7.54 24.52 -25.68
N THR A 827 -6.53 25.40 -25.75
CA THR A 827 -6.49 26.62 -24.94
C THR A 827 -7.67 27.54 -25.25
N ASP A 828 -7.91 27.80 -26.53
CA ASP A 828 -9.02 28.66 -26.96
C ASP A 828 -10.39 28.02 -26.69
N ALA A 829 -10.51 26.70 -26.83
CA ALA A 829 -11.75 25.98 -26.48
C ALA A 829 -12.09 26.09 -24.99
N CYS A 830 -11.10 25.99 -24.10
CA CYS A 830 -11.30 26.13 -22.65
C CYS A 830 -11.74 27.56 -22.28
N ILE A 831 -11.09 28.58 -22.86
CA ILE A 831 -11.41 29.98 -22.64
C ILE A 831 -12.83 30.29 -23.14
N ALA A 832 -13.15 29.87 -24.36
CA ALA A 832 -14.48 30.07 -24.94
C ALA A 832 -15.57 29.41 -24.09
N SER A 833 -15.35 28.17 -23.64
CA SER A 833 -16.29 27.45 -22.76
C SER A 833 -16.49 28.15 -21.41
N ALA A 834 -15.43 28.70 -20.82
CA ALA A 834 -15.51 29.42 -19.55
C ALA A 834 -16.27 30.75 -19.66
N VAL A 835 -16.01 31.53 -20.72
CA VAL A 835 -16.74 32.77 -21.01
C VAL A 835 -18.21 32.48 -21.29
N ASP A 836 -18.50 31.46 -22.09
CA ASP A 836 -19.87 31.07 -22.38
C ASP A 836 -20.60 30.65 -21.10
N LYS A 837 -20.01 29.79 -20.26
CA LYS A 837 -20.60 29.40 -18.96
C LYS A 837 -20.84 30.57 -18.01
N ALA A 838 -19.93 31.55 -17.95
CA ALA A 838 -20.07 32.68 -17.04
C ALA A 838 -21.15 33.68 -17.48
N TYR A 839 -21.39 33.83 -18.78
CA TYR A 839 -22.31 34.83 -19.34
C TYR A 839 -23.61 34.25 -19.91
N SER A 840 -23.73 32.92 -20.05
CA SER A 840 -24.93 32.26 -20.58
C SER A 840 -26.03 32.02 -19.54
N GLY A 841 -25.74 32.11 -18.24
CA GLY A 841 -26.75 32.10 -17.16
C GLY A 841 -27.80 30.98 -17.27
N ARG A 842 -27.43 29.80 -17.77
CA ARG A 842 -28.22 28.57 -17.79
C ARG A 842 -27.44 27.39 -17.25
#